data_AF-A0A6G0XI92-F1
#
_entry.id   AF-A0A6G0XI92-F1
#
_cell.length_a   1.000
_cell.length_b   1.000
_cell.length_c   1.000
_cell.angle_alpha   90.00
_cell.angle_beta   90.00
_cell.angle_gamma   90.00
#
_symmetry.space_group_name_H-M   'P 1'
#
loop_
_entity.id
_entity.type
_entity.pdbx_description
1 polymer ?
#
loop_
_entity_poly.entity_id
_entity_poly.type
_entity_poly.pdbx_seq_one_letter_code
_entity_poly.pdbx_strand_id
1 'polypeptide(L)'
;MPGHRCIAPGCTSGYDSCSQKYHFFTVPKDTIRLDQWTKAIPRKDFIIKPKQVVCELHFNESDIIRKKVMTDKNGKVLAEALYKIPKLKEGAIPTIFPNCPKYLTKHSNPRKAPLLRNSPKKRKTMTISTQNPFGEFISDLNNECFKNSESNKQNTVEPFSFKTMQENINSIILPTAWSRHDIPNKLIMFSYYITIENESEIPTPIIFKRVCLNINLKANCLVLNAEISINIFGIKAITSVTVLEELLNKFDSTNICKGYKVDSYLKTQNSYVDPIGNIRHISCQFIIEKKDICQYCTCALRSVNRKKLRTSKNIETTSRKINVLLSLSKQPQLKRLQIKYKLIRQKKIRAEALNKKLKNNISYLQDKMSAFSSLSLEDGLDKSVIPYNQRIAINEIVSASKVKNKKGRRYSENWSLLCMLFHIRSPCGYNFLLKNDILPIPCVRSIRRHLSCIDTKCGFDEKFLELFALHLAQKDQFKRHGILIFDEMSTRESVSVNSENLTYTGLIDFGDDGDKGKSFNDKANHGLVFMFVPLTDNYAQPVGVFASKGPTKGVVIAQLVLKAITLLEKAGAFIHGIVCDGAAPNRKFWIEMGISAKLNEVKNWFEHPNDPDRKIFIFSDTPHLFKNIRNRLYNKKKLQINQDEPLVEWNHFQIVYDQDILNNGELRVCPKISASHLTLNSSAKMRVRLAVQVLSNSMAKGLEFYRPYCSQLKDSSATEEFCLKMNMTFDALNRKLINEGISPNSEDYMVLQSTLKWLDDWEQRVVDKLIKTDHFLTSNTAEGLRITLTSSMQICCYLKEKYDINYVLTGKINQDSLERFFGTVRQAGGANDHPATPTFLQLYKMLSVYSVLKPPKTGNCIIENNEPSQSLISLDSIKNIYKNPEKKSVLETIRQKLDFAIEQDDWTIDDVVENSDHDSFLAPVVDCVIYYVTGYLCKQVLRYSKCAVCRSAIIRSNVSFEPVARLTNMKSRGFLLHPNKYFFNFICKIEDLFCKYCMMADVCELILADLLENNTLYFPCFEHSEQVISFSIRYYINMRMRQFSYKHNSEVKKDNMTKKKAAKFTKT
;
A
#
# COMPACT_ATOMS: atom_id res chain seq x y z
N MET A 1 -5.09 34.46 -7.25
CA MET A 1 -6.45 35.05 -7.32
C MET A 1 -6.85 35.45 -5.91
N PRO A 2 -7.30 36.70 -5.65
CA PRO A 2 -7.75 37.07 -4.32
C PRO A 2 -9.00 36.25 -3.93
N GLY A 3 -8.98 35.67 -2.73
CA GLY A 3 -10.05 34.81 -2.23
C GLY A 3 -11.37 35.59 -2.09
N HIS A 4 -12.49 34.92 -2.42
CA HIS A 4 -13.82 35.49 -2.26
C HIS A 4 -14.11 35.83 -0.78
N ARG A 5 -14.57 37.06 -0.51
CA ARG A 5 -14.93 37.55 0.83
C ARG A 5 -16.45 37.73 0.95
N CYS A 6 -17.03 37.27 2.07
CA CYS A 6 -18.47 37.40 2.32
C CYS A 6 -18.86 38.88 2.49
N ILE A 7 -19.93 39.32 1.83
CA ILE A 7 -20.42 40.72 1.95
C ILE A 7 -21.34 40.98 3.15
N ALA A 8 -21.79 39.94 3.85
CA ALA A 8 -22.70 40.09 4.98
C ALA A 8 -22.03 40.85 6.15
N PRO A 9 -22.75 41.79 6.80
CA PRO A 9 -22.19 42.62 7.86
C PRO A 9 -21.68 41.78 9.03
N GLY A 10 -20.47 42.12 9.51
CA GLY A 10 -19.79 41.42 10.61
C GLY A 10 -19.26 40.02 10.27
N CYS A 11 -19.39 39.52 9.04
CA CYS A 11 -18.91 38.18 8.66
C CYS A 11 -17.42 38.19 8.28
N THR A 12 -16.63 37.30 8.89
CA THR A 12 -15.19 37.14 8.62
C THR A 12 -14.87 36.02 7.63
N SER A 13 -15.88 35.35 7.07
CA SER A 13 -15.69 34.27 6.09
C SER A 13 -14.99 34.77 4.82
N GLY A 14 -13.84 34.17 4.51
CA GLY A 14 -12.99 34.54 3.36
C GLY A 14 -11.91 35.58 3.68
N TYR A 15 -11.82 36.06 4.92
CA TYR A 15 -10.71 36.89 5.41
C TYR A 15 -9.62 36.02 6.05
N ASP A 16 -8.37 36.49 6.06
CA ASP A 16 -7.21 35.75 6.59
C ASP A 16 -7.35 35.40 8.09
N SER A 17 -8.22 36.11 8.82
CA SER A 17 -8.55 35.87 10.23
C SER A 17 -9.49 34.68 10.47
N CYS A 18 -10.08 34.08 9.43
CA CYS A 18 -10.99 32.94 9.56
C CYS A 18 -10.31 31.64 9.13
N SER A 19 -10.08 30.73 10.08
CA SER A 19 -9.43 29.42 9.83
C SER A 19 -10.38 28.38 9.20
N GLN A 20 -11.70 28.60 9.30
CA GLN A 20 -12.72 27.69 8.79
C GLN A 20 -13.13 28.04 7.36
N LYS A 21 -13.25 27.03 6.50
CA LYS A 21 -13.65 27.19 5.10
C LYS A 21 -15.15 26.99 4.94
N TYR A 22 -15.83 27.97 4.35
CA TYR A 22 -17.26 27.96 4.06
C TYR A 22 -17.52 28.01 2.56
N HIS A 23 -18.64 27.42 2.12
CA HIS A 23 -19.08 27.58 0.74
C HIS A 23 -19.64 29.00 0.49
N PHE A 24 -19.39 29.55 -0.70
CA PHE A 24 -19.84 30.88 -1.11
C PHE A 24 -20.85 30.80 -2.24
N PHE A 25 -21.95 31.54 -2.12
CA PHE A 25 -22.95 31.71 -3.16
C PHE A 25 -22.83 33.10 -3.78
N THR A 26 -22.71 33.14 -5.11
CA THR A 26 -22.69 34.39 -5.87
C THR A 26 -24.07 35.04 -5.85
N VAL A 27 -24.09 36.37 -5.75
CA VAL A 27 -25.35 37.14 -5.78
C VAL A 27 -26.13 36.87 -7.09
N PRO A 28 -27.47 36.81 -7.06
CA PRO A 28 -28.29 36.57 -8.24
C PRO A 28 -28.06 37.64 -9.32
N LYS A 29 -28.08 37.23 -10.59
CA LYS A 29 -28.04 38.16 -11.74
C LYS A 29 -29.40 38.74 -12.10
N ASP A 30 -30.47 38.06 -11.67
CA ASP A 30 -31.86 38.47 -11.87
C ASP A 30 -32.17 39.72 -11.02
N THR A 31 -32.66 40.78 -11.64
CA THR A 31 -32.86 42.10 -11.04
C THR A 31 -33.84 42.04 -9.87
N ILE A 32 -34.88 41.21 -9.97
CA ILE A 32 -35.90 41.05 -8.93
C ILE A 32 -35.29 40.37 -7.69
N ARG A 33 -34.51 39.30 -7.89
CA ARG A 33 -33.86 38.57 -6.79
C ARG A 33 -32.69 39.34 -6.19
N LEU A 34 -31.98 40.13 -6.99
CA LEU A 34 -30.89 40.99 -6.52
C LEU A 34 -31.45 42.10 -5.60
N ASP A 35 -32.60 42.70 -5.95
CA ASP A 35 -33.29 43.66 -5.09
C ASP A 35 -33.75 43.01 -3.77
N GLN A 36 -34.27 41.79 -3.82
CA GLN A 36 -34.62 41.02 -2.62
C GLN A 36 -33.41 40.75 -1.71
N TRP A 37 -32.24 40.41 -2.27
CA TRP A 37 -31.01 40.21 -1.49
C TRP A 37 -30.47 41.54 -0.93
N THR A 38 -30.60 42.63 -1.68
CA THR A 38 -30.20 43.98 -1.25
C THR A 38 -31.05 44.47 -0.08
N LYS A 39 -32.37 44.22 -0.11
CA LYS A 39 -33.30 44.51 1.00
C LYS A 39 -33.10 43.59 2.21
N ALA A 40 -32.64 42.36 2.00
CA ALA A 40 -32.47 41.37 3.07
C ALA A 40 -31.17 41.54 3.87
N ILE A 41 -30.09 42.04 3.25
CA ILE A 41 -28.80 42.25 3.93
C ILE A 41 -28.86 43.57 4.71
N PRO A 42 -28.65 43.57 6.05
CA PRO A 42 -28.84 44.75 6.88
C PRO A 42 -27.63 45.69 6.81
N ARG A 43 -27.42 46.34 5.66
CA ARG A 43 -26.45 47.42 5.45
C ARG A 43 -27.14 48.63 4.83
N LYS A 44 -27.07 49.77 5.53
CA LYS A 44 -27.61 51.04 5.03
C LYS A 44 -26.79 51.51 3.82
N ASP A 45 -27.48 51.96 2.77
CA ASP A 45 -26.90 52.59 1.57
C ASP A 45 -25.87 51.74 0.79
N PHE A 46 -25.95 50.41 0.88
CA PHE A 46 -25.01 49.49 0.23
C PHE A 46 -25.56 48.90 -1.08
N ILE A 47 -24.92 49.25 -2.21
CA ILE A 47 -25.26 48.71 -3.53
C ILE A 47 -24.44 47.44 -3.81
N ILE A 48 -25.13 46.33 -4.03
CA ILE A 48 -24.50 45.02 -4.32
C ILE A 48 -23.98 45.01 -5.77
N LYS A 49 -22.69 44.72 -5.96
CA LYS A 49 -22.06 44.62 -7.28
C LYS A 49 -22.14 43.19 -7.85
N PRO A 50 -22.27 43.02 -9.18
CA PRO A 50 -22.17 41.71 -9.82
C PRO A 50 -20.80 41.07 -9.51
N LYS A 51 -20.77 39.79 -9.13
CA LYS A 51 -19.59 38.98 -8.66
C LYS A 51 -19.30 39.01 -7.16
N GLN A 52 -20.07 39.74 -6.35
CA GLN A 52 -20.01 39.61 -4.89
C GLN A 52 -20.62 38.29 -4.40
N VAL A 53 -20.22 37.84 -3.21
CA VAL A 53 -20.64 36.53 -2.66
C VAL A 53 -21.12 36.62 -1.21
N VAL A 54 -22.03 35.72 -0.83
CA VAL A 54 -22.49 35.50 0.55
C VAL A 54 -22.21 34.06 0.93
N CYS A 55 -21.63 33.81 2.11
CA CYS A 55 -21.32 32.46 2.57
C CYS A 55 -22.55 31.72 3.11
N GLU A 56 -22.46 30.39 3.19
CA GLU A 56 -23.57 29.51 3.58
C GLU A 56 -24.15 29.76 4.99
N LEU A 57 -23.40 30.39 5.90
CA LEU A 57 -23.86 30.73 7.26
C LEU A 57 -25.07 31.68 7.30
N HIS A 58 -25.35 32.40 6.21
CA HIS A 58 -26.43 33.38 6.16
C HIS A 58 -27.76 32.82 5.63
N PHE A 59 -27.80 31.52 5.31
CA PHE A 59 -28.98 30.81 4.82
C PHE A 59 -29.38 29.69 5.79
N ASN A 60 -30.66 29.31 5.80
CA ASN A 60 -31.08 28.12 6.55
C ASN A 60 -30.60 26.87 5.81
N GLU A 61 -30.25 25.81 6.54
CA GLU A 61 -29.81 24.53 5.93
C GLU A 61 -30.90 23.94 5.01
N SER A 62 -32.18 24.25 5.26
CA SER A 62 -33.31 23.88 4.40
C SER A 62 -33.28 24.52 3.01
N ASP A 63 -32.57 25.64 2.86
CA ASP A 63 -32.51 26.45 1.65
C ASP A 63 -31.30 26.06 0.78
N ILE A 64 -30.40 25.22 1.31
CA ILE A 64 -29.21 24.72 0.62
C ILE A 64 -29.46 23.29 0.11
N ILE A 65 -29.40 23.13 -1.20
CA ILE A 65 -29.51 21.84 -1.88
C ILE A 65 -28.12 21.22 -2.00
N ARG A 66 -27.82 20.23 -1.15
CA ARG A 66 -26.57 19.44 -1.19
C ARG A 66 -26.70 18.10 -1.92
N LYS A 67 -27.92 17.58 -2.09
CA LYS A 67 -28.21 16.28 -2.71
C LYS A 67 -29.13 16.45 -3.91
N LYS A 68 -28.86 15.72 -5.00
CA LYS A 68 -29.74 15.52 -6.15
C LYS A 68 -30.43 14.17 -5.96
N VAL A 69 -31.74 14.21 -5.74
CA VAL A 69 -32.59 13.03 -5.65
C VAL A 69 -33.29 12.89 -7.02
N MET A 70 -33.03 11.80 -7.73
CA MET A 70 -33.70 11.49 -8.99
C MET A 70 -34.88 10.58 -8.68
N THR A 71 -36.09 11.00 -9.04
CA THR A 71 -37.34 10.25 -8.81
C THR A 71 -37.99 9.88 -10.12
N ASP A 72 -38.68 8.74 -10.14
CA ASP A 72 -39.57 8.34 -11.23
C ASP A 72 -40.86 9.19 -11.26
N LYS A 73 -41.68 9.08 -12.32
CA LYS A 73 -42.97 9.76 -12.50
C LYS A 73 -43.96 9.53 -11.34
N ASN A 74 -43.79 8.44 -10.59
CA ASN A 74 -44.61 8.08 -9.43
C ASN A 74 -43.97 8.52 -8.08
N GLY A 75 -42.91 9.34 -8.11
CA GLY A 75 -42.27 9.89 -6.90
C GLY A 75 -41.32 8.93 -6.16
N LYS A 76 -41.05 7.74 -6.70
CA LYS A 76 -40.10 6.78 -6.11
C LYS A 76 -38.66 7.18 -6.42
N VAL A 77 -37.81 7.28 -5.39
CA VAL A 77 -36.40 7.67 -5.53
C VAL A 77 -35.61 6.56 -6.24
N LEU A 78 -35.03 6.89 -7.40
CA LEU A 78 -34.22 6.01 -8.25
C LEU A 78 -32.72 6.11 -7.93
N ALA A 79 -32.23 7.29 -7.57
CA ALA A 79 -30.83 7.51 -7.19
C ALA A 79 -30.65 8.80 -6.38
N GLU A 80 -29.73 8.79 -5.41
CA GLU A 80 -29.28 9.99 -4.69
C GLU A 80 -27.79 10.24 -4.92
N ALA A 81 -27.44 11.44 -5.38
CA ALA A 81 -26.04 11.86 -5.57
C ALA A 81 -25.79 13.22 -4.91
N LEU A 82 -24.60 13.43 -4.35
CA LEU A 82 -24.21 14.72 -3.79
C LEU A 82 -23.83 15.71 -4.91
N TYR A 83 -24.30 16.96 -4.83
CA TYR A 83 -23.85 18.01 -5.73
C TYR A 83 -22.38 18.36 -5.44
N LYS A 84 -21.52 18.40 -6.47
CA LYS A 84 -20.12 18.86 -6.35
C LYS A 84 -20.01 20.31 -5.88
N ILE A 85 -21.01 21.14 -6.19
CA ILE A 85 -21.15 22.53 -5.76
C ILE A 85 -22.57 22.68 -5.21
N PRO A 86 -22.76 22.91 -3.89
CA PRO A 86 -24.07 23.19 -3.30
C PRO A 86 -24.81 24.30 -4.05
N LYS A 87 -26.13 24.18 -4.19
CA LYS A 87 -26.98 25.20 -4.82
C LYS A 87 -28.01 25.72 -3.83
N LEU A 88 -28.49 26.93 -4.02
CA LEU A 88 -29.62 27.45 -3.25
C LEU A 88 -30.95 27.03 -3.89
N LYS A 89 -31.97 26.79 -3.07
CA LYS A 89 -33.36 26.63 -3.53
C LYS A 89 -33.84 27.90 -4.22
N GLU A 90 -34.75 27.71 -5.16
CA GLU A 90 -35.33 28.83 -5.90
C GLU A 90 -36.10 29.77 -4.96
N GLY A 91 -35.75 31.06 -4.96
CA GLY A 91 -36.31 32.06 -4.04
C GLY A 91 -35.61 32.19 -2.68
N ALA A 92 -34.52 31.47 -2.43
CA ALA A 92 -33.75 31.60 -1.18
C ALA A 92 -33.09 32.98 -1.05
N ILE A 93 -33.25 33.60 0.12
CA ILE A 93 -32.66 34.90 0.48
C ILE A 93 -31.87 34.79 1.79
N PRO A 94 -30.79 35.55 1.98
CA PRO A 94 -30.03 35.53 3.23
C PRO A 94 -30.89 36.09 4.38
N THR A 95 -31.09 35.30 5.43
CA THR A 95 -32.00 35.65 6.55
C THR A 95 -31.35 35.54 7.92
N ILE A 96 -30.16 34.93 7.99
CA ILE A 96 -29.43 34.70 9.23
C ILE A 96 -28.23 35.63 9.29
N PHE A 97 -28.18 36.53 10.28
CA PHE A 97 -27.08 37.47 10.47
C PHE A 97 -26.60 37.39 11.93
N PRO A 98 -25.80 36.36 12.27
CA PRO A 98 -25.44 36.06 13.66
C PRO A 98 -24.59 37.15 14.31
N ASN A 99 -23.88 37.95 13.49
CA ASN A 99 -23.00 39.03 13.92
C ASN A 99 -23.71 40.40 13.92
N CYS A 100 -25.05 40.41 13.84
CA CYS A 100 -25.91 41.59 13.93
C CYS A 100 -26.94 41.44 15.07
N PRO A 101 -27.57 42.53 15.54
CA PRO A 101 -28.63 42.46 16.55
C PRO A 101 -29.72 41.44 16.22
N LYS A 102 -30.12 40.62 17.20
CA LYS A 102 -30.99 39.43 17.01
C LYS A 102 -32.32 39.68 16.29
N TYR A 103 -32.85 40.90 16.35
CA TYR A 103 -34.11 41.26 15.68
C TYR A 103 -34.00 41.37 14.15
N LEU A 104 -32.77 41.45 13.60
CA LEU A 104 -32.51 41.47 12.16
C LEU A 104 -32.41 40.07 11.54
N THR A 105 -32.31 39.02 12.37
CA THR A 105 -32.28 37.62 11.92
C THR A 105 -33.70 37.03 11.92
N LYS A 106 -34.17 36.51 10.79
CA LYS A 106 -35.50 35.88 10.65
C LYS A 106 -35.36 34.36 10.53
N HIS A 107 -35.83 33.60 11.53
CA HIS A 107 -35.90 32.13 11.45
C HIS A 107 -37.30 31.68 10.99
N SER A 108 -37.39 30.89 9.92
CA SER A 108 -38.63 30.25 9.51
C SER A 108 -38.86 28.97 10.33
N ASN A 109 -39.96 28.90 11.09
CA ASN A 109 -40.40 27.65 11.72
C ASN A 109 -41.39 26.94 10.78
N PRO A 110 -41.19 25.66 10.41
CA PRO A 110 -42.14 24.93 9.56
C PRO A 110 -43.47 24.70 10.29
N ARG A 111 -44.58 24.88 9.56
CA ARG A 111 -45.97 24.62 10.02
C ARG A 111 -46.17 23.11 10.20
N LYS A 112 -46.81 22.68 11.30
CA LYS A 112 -47.17 21.27 11.52
C LYS A 112 -48.21 20.81 10.49
N ALA A 113 -48.02 19.61 9.94
CA ALA A 113 -48.99 18.95 9.06
C ALA A 113 -50.29 18.59 9.82
N PRO A 114 -51.45 18.52 9.13
CA PRO A 114 -52.73 18.21 9.76
C PRO A 114 -52.82 16.73 10.17
N LEU A 115 -53.50 16.46 11.28
CA LEU A 115 -53.73 15.11 11.81
C LEU A 115 -54.87 14.43 11.05
N LEU A 116 -54.61 13.25 10.48
CA LEU A 116 -55.62 12.34 9.96
C LEU A 116 -56.36 11.62 11.10
N ARG A 117 -57.68 11.49 10.92
CA ARG A 117 -58.67 10.98 11.87
C ARG A 117 -58.89 9.49 11.63
N ASN A 118 -58.68 8.63 12.62
CA ASN A 118 -59.13 7.23 12.57
C ASN A 118 -60.30 7.01 13.55
N SER A 119 -61.32 6.30 13.06
CA SER A 119 -62.59 5.92 13.68
C SER A 119 -62.50 4.61 14.51
N PRO A 120 -63.54 4.23 15.29
CA PRO A 120 -63.35 3.43 16.51
C PRO A 120 -64.02 2.03 16.56
N LYS A 121 -63.53 1.20 17.52
CA LYS A 121 -64.14 0.07 18.29
C LYS A 121 -64.23 -1.36 17.69
N LYS A 122 -63.69 -2.34 18.43
CA LYS A 122 -64.34 -3.42 19.26
C LYS A 122 -63.27 -4.49 19.62
N ARG A 123 -62.85 -4.73 20.87
CA ARG A 123 -63.40 -5.46 22.06
C ARG A 123 -63.44 -7.02 21.98
N LYS A 124 -62.70 -7.64 22.92
CA LYS A 124 -62.78 -8.99 23.56
C LYS A 124 -62.28 -10.16 22.69
N THR A 125 -61.56 -11.21 23.14
CA THR A 125 -61.37 -11.90 24.44
C THR A 125 -60.23 -12.95 24.32
N MET A 126 -59.55 -13.30 25.45
CA MET A 126 -59.03 -14.65 25.86
C MET A 126 -58.04 -15.43 24.93
N THR A 127 -57.07 -16.28 25.32
CA THR A 127 -56.66 -16.98 26.56
C THR A 127 -55.31 -17.70 26.33
N ILE A 128 -54.60 -18.02 27.43
CA ILE A 128 -53.78 -19.23 27.73
C ILE A 128 -52.43 -19.46 27.02
N SER A 129 -51.35 -19.45 27.82
CA SER A 129 -50.39 -20.57 28.08
C SER A 129 -49.18 -20.01 28.87
N THR A 130 -49.06 -20.23 30.19
CA THR A 130 -48.43 -21.36 30.91
C THR A 130 -47.04 -21.82 30.42
N GLN A 131 -46.00 -21.54 31.23
CA GLN A 131 -44.94 -22.43 31.73
C GLN A 131 -43.99 -21.59 32.62
N ASN A 132 -44.24 -21.48 33.93
CA ASN A 132 -43.71 -22.29 35.05
C ASN A 132 -42.18 -22.16 35.29
N PRO A 133 -41.76 -21.63 36.46
CA PRO A 133 -40.49 -21.96 37.11
C PRO A 133 -40.77 -22.73 38.41
N PHE A 134 -40.59 -24.05 38.42
CA PHE A 134 -40.37 -24.83 39.65
C PHE A 134 -39.64 -26.12 39.29
N GLY A 135 -38.57 -26.41 40.04
CA GLY A 135 -38.05 -27.76 40.15
C GLY A 135 -38.98 -28.62 41.01
N GLU A 136 -39.07 -29.89 40.64
CA GLU A 136 -39.45 -31.04 41.47
C GLU A 136 -38.79 -30.96 42.86
N PHE A 137 -39.34 -31.44 43.99
CA PHE A 137 -40.48 -32.29 44.31
C PHE A 137 -40.69 -32.17 45.85
N ILE A 138 -41.96 -32.18 46.30
CA ILE A 138 -42.54 -32.98 47.43
C ILE A 138 -41.90 -32.85 48.85
N SER A 139 -42.59 -32.69 49.98
CA SER A 139 -43.98 -33.00 50.42
C SER A 139 -44.29 -32.28 51.73
N ASP A 140 -45.56 -31.89 51.88
CA ASP A 140 -46.48 -32.11 53.01
C ASP A 140 -46.06 -31.73 54.46
N LEU A 141 -46.75 -30.72 55.04
CA LEU A 141 -47.91 -30.92 55.94
C LEU A 141 -48.33 -29.59 56.64
N ASN A 142 -49.56 -29.17 56.31
CA ASN A 142 -50.67 -28.74 57.18
C ASN A 142 -50.53 -27.71 58.33
N ASN A 143 -51.23 -26.59 58.10
CA ASN A 143 -52.38 -26.03 58.83
C ASN A 143 -52.34 -25.53 60.30
N GLU A 144 -52.87 -24.30 60.41
CA GLU A 144 -53.84 -23.75 61.39
C GLU A 144 -53.40 -23.02 62.68
N CYS A 145 -53.63 -21.70 62.63
CA CYS A 145 -54.45 -20.85 63.53
C CYS A 145 -54.48 -21.05 65.06
N PHE A 146 -54.03 -19.97 65.73
CA PHE A 146 -54.68 -19.19 66.82
C PHE A 146 -54.85 -19.73 68.27
N LYS A 147 -54.41 -18.82 69.18
CA LYS A 147 -54.80 -18.55 70.59
C LYS A 147 -54.14 -19.35 71.74
N ASN A 148 -53.30 -18.59 72.46
CA ASN A 148 -53.25 -18.34 73.91
C ASN A 148 -53.46 -19.44 74.97
N SER A 149 -52.47 -19.42 75.87
CA SER A 149 -52.48 -19.41 77.35
C SER A 149 -52.64 -20.72 78.15
N GLU A 150 -51.52 -20.97 78.86
CA GLU A 150 -51.40 -21.30 80.30
C GLU A 150 -51.82 -22.68 80.78
N SER A 151 -50.80 -23.52 81.06
CA SER A 151 -50.37 -23.89 82.43
C SER A 151 -50.87 -25.32 82.74
N ASN A 152 -50.21 -26.21 83.49
CA ASN A 152 -49.07 -26.11 84.38
C ASN A 152 -48.65 -27.57 84.76
N LYS A 153 -47.53 -27.68 85.47
CA LYS A 153 -47.05 -28.82 86.31
C LYS A 153 -46.21 -29.88 85.59
N GLN A 154 -44.89 -29.82 85.77
CA GLN A 154 -44.09 -30.41 86.87
C GLN A 154 -43.45 -31.71 86.38
N ASN A 155 -42.13 -31.72 86.15
CA ASN A 155 -41.23 -32.39 87.09
C ASN A 155 -39.75 -32.29 86.67
N THR A 156 -38.97 -31.88 87.67
CA THR A 156 -37.63 -32.37 88.03
C THR A 156 -36.60 -32.58 86.92
N VAL A 157 -35.83 -31.53 86.63
CA VAL A 157 -34.39 -31.61 86.34
C VAL A 157 -33.74 -30.40 87.02
N GLU A 158 -32.55 -30.60 87.58
CA GLU A 158 -31.75 -29.68 88.40
C GLU A 158 -31.84 -28.19 88.00
N PRO A 159 -31.79 -27.24 88.97
CA PRO A 159 -31.85 -25.83 88.64
C PRO A 159 -30.63 -25.48 87.78
N PHE A 160 -30.88 -25.17 86.50
CA PHE A 160 -29.88 -24.64 85.58
C PHE A 160 -29.23 -23.43 86.28
N SER A 161 -28.03 -23.64 86.79
CA SER A 161 -27.31 -22.68 87.61
C SER A 161 -26.24 -22.02 86.77
N PHE A 162 -25.83 -20.81 87.16
CA PHE A 162 -24.74 -20.12 86.48
C PHE A 162 -23.45 -20.96 86.41
N LYS A 163 -23.22 -21.84 87.39
CA LYS A 163 -22.10 -22.77 87.44
C LYS A 163 -22.20 -23.85 86.36
N THR A 164 -23.37 -24.48 86.21
CA THR A 164 -23.66 -25.44 85.14
C THR A 164 -23.61 -24.79 83.75
N MET A 165 -23.95 -23.50 83.66
CA MET A 165 -23.84 -22.74 82.43
C MET A 165 -22.39 -22.40 82.08
N GLN A 166 -21.52 -22.12 83.07
CA GLN A 166 -20.07 -21.93 82.86
C GLN A 166 -19.35 -23.23 82.45
N GLU A 167 -19.76 -24.39 82.95
CA GLU A 167 -19.16 -25.69 82.59
C GLU A 167 -19.47 -26.09 81.14
N ASN A 168 -20.68 -25.79 80.66
CA ASN A 168 -21.12 -26.14 79.29
C ASN A 168 -20.85 -25.05 78.25
N ILE A 169 -20.18 -23.96 78.62
CA ILE A 169 -20.10 -22.77 77.77
C ILE A 169 -19.13 -22.91 76.59
N ASN A 170 -18.27 -23.93 76.63
CA ASN A 170 -17.39 -24.31 75.52
C ASN A 170 -18.13 -24.99 74.37
N SER A 171 -19.36 -25.47 74.57
CA SER A 171 -20.16 -26.07 73.50
C SER A 171 -20.89 -25.04 72.62
N ILE A 172 -20.83 -23.75 72.98
CA ILE A 172 -21.50 -22.67 72.26
C ILE A 172 -20.78 -22.38 70.94
N ILE A 173 -21.49 -22.49 69.82
CA ILE A 173 -20.96 -22.07 68.51
C ILE A 173 -21.15 -20.56 68.37
N LEU A 174 -20.04 -19.82 68.44
CA LEU A 174 -20.04 -18.37 68.30
C LEU A 174 -20.11 -17.94 66.81
N PRO A 175 -20.90 -16.92 66.46
CA PRO A 175 -20.84 -16.30 65.15
C PRO A 175 -19.45 -15.70 64.87
N THR A 176 -19.12 -15.50 63.59
CA THR A 176 -17.79 -15.01 63.18
C THR A 176 -17.47 -13.65 63.82
N ALA A 177 -16.24 -13.49 64.32
CA ALA A 177 -15.74 -12.29 65.02
C ALA A 177 -16.36 -11.95 66.40
N TRP A 178 -17.10 -12.90 67.00
CA TRP A 178 -17.44 -12.86 68.43
C TRP A 178 -16.35 -13.53 69.27
N SER A 179 -16.16 -13.01 70.48
CA SER A 179 -15.21 -13.52 71.47
C SER A 179 -15.90 -13.68 72.82
N ARG A 180 -15.38 -14.58 73.65
CA ARG A 180 -15.89 -14.85 74.99
C ARG A 180 -14.89 -14.39 76.04
N HIS A 181 -15.39 -13.77 77.10
CA HIS A 181 -14.62 -13.42 78.28
C HIS A 181 -15.41 -13.80 79.52
N ASP A 182 -14.90 -14.77 80.27
CA ASP A 182 -15.54 -15.25 81.49
C ASP A 182 -14.83 -14.68 82.72
N ILE A 183 -15.62 -14.17 83.65
CA ILE A 183 -15.18 -13.88 85.01
C ILE A 183 -15.77 -14.99 85.88
N PRO A 184 -14.95 -15.94 86.38
CA PRO A 184 -15.42 -17.09 87.16
C PRO A 184 -16.40 -16.68 88.26
N ASN A 185 -17.55 -17.37 88.35
CA ASN A 185 -18.59 -17.12 89.35
C ASN A 185 -19.15 -15.68 89.44
N LYS A 186 -18.97 -14.83 88.42
CA LYS A 186 -19.49 -13.45 88.43
C LYS A 186 -20.22 -13.03 87.16
N LEU A 187 -19.62 -13.26 85.98
CA LEU A 187 -20.13 -12.71 84.73
C LEU A 187 -19.58 -13.48 83.54
N ILE A 188 -20.43 -13.77 82.56
CA ILE A 188 -19.99 -14.23 81.23
C ILE A 188 -20.25 -13.09 80.24
N MET A 189 -19.27 -12.74 79.43
CA MET A 189 -19.40 -11.72 78.40
C MET A 189 -19.09 -12.30 77.01
N PHE A 190 -19.98 -12.03 76.06
CA PHE A 190 -19.73 -12.27 74.64
C PHE A 190 -19.59 -10.92 73.95
N SER A 191 -18.45 -10.65 73.31
CA SER A 191 -18.15 -9.36 72.70
C SER A 191 -17.79 -9.53 71.22
N TYR A 192 -18.43 -8.74 70.37
CA TYR A 192 -18.12 -8.61 68.95
C TYR A 192 -17.29 -7.35 68.71
N TYR A 193 -16.09 -7.53 68.17
CA TYR A 193 -15.13 -6.44 67.96
C TYR A 193 -15.12 -5.98 66.50
N ILE A 194 -14.99 -4.67 66.29
CA ILE A 194 -14.71 -4.08 64.98
C ILE A 194 -13.41 -3.30 65.07
N THR A 195 -12.53 -3.47 64.08
CA THR A 195 -11.30 -2.69 63.92
C THR A 195 -11.56 -1.43 63.09
N ILE A 196 -11.05 -0.29 63.55
CA ILE A 196 -11.04 0.96 62.78
C ILE A 196 -9.63 1.18 62.26
N GLU A 197 -9.47 1.21 60.94
CA GLU A 197 -8.21 1.59 60.28
C GLU A 197 -8.19 3.12 60.14
N ASN A 198 -7.34 3.79 60.92
CA ASN A 198 -7.00 5.19 60.69
C ASN A 198 -5.67 5.24 59.91
N GLU A 199 -5.54 6.18 58.96
CA GLU A 199 -4.41 6.28 58.00
C GLU A 199 -3.03 6.55 58.65
N SER A 200 -2.90 6.50 59.98
CA SER A 200 -1.64 6.59 60.70
C SER A 200 -1.79 5.88 62.06
N GLU A 201 -1.09 4.76 62.23
CA GLU A 201 -0.89 3.96 63.46
C GLU A 201 -2.02 3.00 63.94
N ILE A 202 -1.55 1.79 64.28
CA ILE A 202 -2.15 0.60 64.95
C ILE A 202 -3.69 0.49 64.95
N PRO A 203 -4.28 -0.56 64.31
CA PRO A 203 -5.73 -0.77 64.34
C PRO A 203 -6.22 -0.99 65.78
N THR A 204 -7.13 -0.12 66.25
CA THR A 204 -7.70 -0.19 67.60
C THR A 204 -9.00 -0.98 67.59
N PRO A 205 -9.12 -2.10 68.34
CA PRO A 205 -10.34 -2.89 68.40
C PRO A 205 -11.38 -2.22 69.32
N ILE A 206 -12.61 -2.05 68.83
CA ILE A 206 -13.73 -1.48 69.58
C ILE A 206 -14.84 -2.52 69.74
N ILE A 207 -15.38 -2.65 70.95
CA ILE A 207 -16.53 -3.52 71.23
C ILE A 207 -17.78 -2.90 70.61
N PHE A 208 -18.33 -3.55 69.59
CA PHE A 208 -19.49 -3.06 68.85
C PHE A 208 -20.81 -3.64 69.38
N LYS A 209 -20.85 -4.95 69.65
CA LYS A 209 -21.97 -5.63 70.33
C LYS A 209 -21.42 -6.39 71.54
N ARG A 210 -22.17 -6.43 72.64
CA ARG A 210 -21.84 -7.22 73.83
C ARG A 210 -23.07 -7.84 74.44
N VAL A 211 -22.99 -9.09 74.86
CA VAL A 211 -24.02 -9.76 75.66
C VAL A 211 -23.39 -10.17 76.98
N CYS A 212 -23.90 -9.64 78.09
CA CYS A 212 -23.41 -9.89 79.44
C CYS A 212 -24.43 -10.74 80.19
N LEU A 213 -24.03 -11.89 80.72
CA LEU A 213 -24.87 -12.78 81.52
C LEU A 213 -24.41 -12.79 82.98
N ASN A 214 -25.30 -12.38 83.89
CA ASN A 214 -25.05 -12.33 85.33
C ASN A 214 -25.34 -13.68 86.03
N ILE A 215 -24.90 -13.81 87.29
CA ILE A 215 -25.11 -14.98 88.16
C ILE A 215 -26.59 -15.41 88.25
N ASN A 216 -27.52 -14.46 88.14
CA ASN A 216 -28.96 -14.74 88.18
C ASN A 216 -29.55 -15.12 86.79
N LEU A 217 -28.71 -15.48 85.81
CA LEU A 217 -29.09 -15.81 84.43
C LEU A 217 -29.84 -14.71 83.69
N LYS A 218 -29.76 -13.46 84.18
CA LYS A 218 -30.22 -12.27 83.45
C LYS A 218 -29.12 -11.86 82.48
N ALA A 219 -29.46 -11.84 81.19
CA ALA A 219 -28.59 -11.22 80.20
C ALA A 219 -28.92 -9.74 80.00
N ASN A 220 -27.91 -8.97 79.64
CA ASN A 220 -28.02 -7.60 79.14
C ASN A 220 -27.32 -7.53 77.79
N CYS A 221 -28.04 -7.13 76.74
CA CYS A 221 -27.46 -6.86 75.42
C CYS A 221 -27.06 -5.38 75.34
N LEU A 222 -25.86 -5.11 74.82
CA LEU A 222 -25.29 -3.77 74.69
C LEU A 222 -24.80 -3.55 73.26
N VAL A 223 -25.13 -2.41 72.68
CA VAL A 223 -24.55 -1.92 71.41
C VAL A 223 -23.82 -0.63 71.69
N LEU A 224 -22.52 -0.57 71.41
CA LEU A 224 -21.70 0.63 71.67
C LEU A 224 -21.91 1.20 73.10
N ASN A 225 -22.01 0.31 74.10
CA ASN A 225 -22.30 0.59 75.52
C ASN A 225 -23.72 1.10 75.86
N ALA A 226 -24.66 1.17 74.91
CA ALA A 226 -26.07 1.42 75.20
C ALA A 226 -26.82 0.11 75.46
N GLU A 227 -27.57 0.04 76.57
CA GLU A 227 -28.36 -1.14 76.93
C GLU A 227 -29.59 -1.32 76.03
N ILE A 228 -29.82 -2.57 75.62
CA ILE A 228 -30.95 -3.01 74.81
C ILE A 228 -31.69 -4.09 75.59
N SER A 229 -33.00 -3.90 75.74
CA SER A 229 -33.86 -4.91 76.37
C SER A 229 -33.93 -6.17 75.53
N ILE A 230 -33.69 -7.33 76.17
CA ILE A 230 -33.72 -8.65 75.51
C ILE A 230 -35.12 -9.01 74.98
N ASN A 231 -36.17 -8.42 75.55
CA ASN A 231 -37.55 -8.65 75.13
C ASN A 231 -37.77 -8.36 73.63
N ILE A 232 -36.94 -7.49 73.02
CA ILE A 232 -36.99 -7.16 71.59
C ILE A 232 -36.68 -8.38 70.71
N PHE A 233 -35.90 -9.35 71.21
CA PHE A 233 -35.56 -10.60 70.51
C PHE A 233 -36.56 -11.74 70.79
N GLY A 234 -37.63 -11.46 71.53
CA GLY A 234 -38.66 -12.43 71.92
C GLY A 234 -38.26 -13.36 73.08
N ILE A 235 -37.17 -13.05 73.80
CA ILE A 235 -36.62 -13.89 74.87
C ILE A 235 -36.86 -13.19 76.22
N LYS A 236 -37.52 -13.88 77.17
CA LYS A 236 -37.85 -13.31 78.50
C LYS A 236 -36.83 -13.65 79.58
N ALA A 237 -36.24 -14.85 79.53
CA ALA A 237 -35.23 -15.33 80.47
C ALA A 237 -34.36 -16.39 79.78
N ILE A 238 -33.10 -16.54 80.22
CA ILE A 238 -32.18 -17.55 79.69
C ILE A 238 -32.28 -18.79 80.57
N THR A 239 -32.87 -19.84 80.02
CA THR A 239 -33.15 -21.11 80.71
C THR A 239 -32.25 -22.26 80.24
N SER A 240 -31.52 -22.10 79.13
CA SER A 240 -30.61 -23.10 78.57
C SER A 240 -29.49 -22.45 77.75
N VAL A 241 -28.46 -23.24 77.45
CA VAL A 241 -27.35 -22.84 76.54
C VAL A 241 -27.85 -22.55 75.13
N THR A 242 -28.85 -23.30 74.64
CA THR A 242 -29.44 -23.12 73.31
C THR A 242 -30.20 -21.79 73.16
N VAL A 243 -30.85 -21.31 74.23
CA VAL A 243 -31.52 -19.99 74.22
C VAL A 243 -30.50 -18.85 74.17
N LEU A 244 -29.33 -19.03 74.79
CA LEU A 244 -28.24 -18.06 74.69
C LEU A 244 -27.63 -18.05 73.27
N GLU A 245 -27.46 -19.21 72.63
CA GLU A 245 -27.06 -19.29 71.23
C GLU A 245 -28.06 -18.62 70.29
N GLU A 246 -29.36 -18.85 70.50
CA GLU A 246 -30.41 -18.20 69.72
C GLU A 246 -30.38 -16.67 69.89
N LEU A 247 -30.15 -16.19 71.13
CA LEU A 247 -29.98 -14.76 71.41
C LEU A 247 -28.76 -14.19 70.67
N LEU A 248 -27.61 -14.87 70.70
CA LEU A 248 -26.38 -14.43 70.02
C LEU A 248 -26.58 -14.37 68.50
N ASN A 249 -27.20 -15.39 67.89
CA ASN A 249 -27.47 -15.43 66.44
C ASN A 249 -28.51 -14.39 65.99
N LYS A 250 -29.58 -14.20 66.77
CA LYS A 250 -30.56 -13.13 66.51
C LYS A 250 -29.91 -11.77 66.64
N PHE A 251 -29.10 -11.55 67.68
CA PHE A 251 -28.45 -10.26 67.88
C PHE A 251 -27.37 -9.99 66.82
N ASP A 252 -26.66 -11.01 66.34
CA ASP A 252 -25.70 -10.89 65.25
C ASP A 252 -26.36 -10.44 63.93
N SER A 253 -27.47 -11.08 63.55
CA SER A 253 -28.23 -10.77 62.33
C SER A 253 -29.04 -9.45 62.38
N THR A 254 -29.19 -8.82 63.55
CA THR A 254 -29.92 -7.55 63.64
C THR A 254 -29.19 -6.36 63.01
N ASN A 255 -29.93 -5.60 62.21
CA ASN A 255 -29.45 -4.38 61.59
C ASN A 255 -29.38 -3.25 62.63
N ILE A 256 -28.16 -2.80 62.91
CA ILE A 256 -27.92 -1.62 63.76
C ILE A 256 -27.95 -0.37 62.89
N CYS A 257 -28.64 0.66 63.37
CA CYS A 257 -28.62 2.01 62.82
C CYS A 257 -27.18 2.45 62.57
N LYS A 258 -26.84 2.90 61.37
CA LYS A 258 -25.48 3.37 61.05
C LYS A 258 -25.18 4.80 61.53
N GLY A 259 -26.19 5.50 62.06
CA GLY A 259 -26.07 6.93 62.37
C GLY A 259 -25.88 7.76 61.09
N TYR A 260 -25.11 8.84 61.16
CA TYR A 260 -24.70 9.61 59.99
C TYR A 260 -23.33 10.27 60.19
N LYS A 261 -22.58 10.49 59.09
CA LYS A 261 -21.30 11.24 59.09
C LYS A 261 -21.47 12.57 58.35
N VAL A 262 -20.84 13.64 58.84
CA VAL A 262 -20.79 14.96 58.18
C VAL A 262 -19.41 15.59 58.41
N ASP A 263 -18.78 16.08 57.34
CA ASP A 263 -17.41 16.63 57.33
C ASP A 263 -17.26 18.03 57.98
N SER A 264 -18.17 18.46 58.85
CA SER A 264 -18.12 19.80 59.44
C SER A 264 -18.55 19.82 60.91
N TYR A 265 -17.95 20.72 61.70
CA TYR A 265 -18.14 20.95 63.15
C TYR A 265 -19.59 21.30 63.61
N LEU A 266 -20.61 21.10 62.75
CA LEU A 266 -22.00 21.44 63.00
C LEU A 266 -22.73 20.30 63.73
N LYS A 267 -22.59 20.24 65.06
CA LYS A 267 -23.41 19.34 65.90
C LYS A 267 -24.78 19.95 66.19
N THR A 268 -25.80 19.10 66.30
CA THR A 268 -27.10 19.48 66.89
C THR A 268 -27.06 19.25 68.41
N GLN A 269 -27.77 20.05 69.21
CA GLN A 269 -27.82 19.87 70.68
C GLN A 269 -28.29 18.46 71.09
N ASN A 270 -29.08 17.79 70.23
CA ASN A 270 -29.63 16.47 70.50
C ASN A 270 -28.88 15.33 69.78
N SER A 271 -27.57 15.49 69.52
CA SER A 271 -26.75 14.47 68.89
C SER A 271 -25.40 14.29 69.56
N TYR A 272 -24.93 13.04 69.68
CA TYR A 272 -23.62 12.67 70.20
C TYR A 272 -22.82 11.90 69.15
N VAL A 273 -21.49 11.83 69.35
CA VAL A 273 -20.59 11.05 68.49
C VAL A 273 -20.42 9.68 69.14
N ASP A 274 -20.66 8.62 68.39
CA ASP A 274 -20.45 7.25 68.85
C ASP A 274 -18.95 6.87 68.80
N PRO A 275 -18.54 5.77 69.48
CA PRO A 275 -17.14 5.34 69.51
C PRO A 275 -16.50 5.05 68.14
N ILE A 276 -17.30 4.86 67.08
CA ILE A 276 -16.84 4.63 65.71
C ILE A 276 -16.68 5.95 64.93
N GLY A 277 -17.03 7.08 65.54
CA GLY A 277 -16.97 8.40 64.93
C GLY A 277 -18.21 8.76 64.10
N ASN A 278 -19.31 8.01 64.18
CA ASN A 278 -20.59 8.38 63.58
C ASN A 278 -21.41 9.26 64.54
N ILE A 279 -22.18 10.20 64.00
CA ILE A 279 -23.08 11.03 64.80
C ILE A 279 -24.44 10.32 64.90
N ARG A 280 -24.97 10.25 66.12
CA ARG A 280 -26.29 9.69 66.42
C ARG A 280 -27.15 10.71 67.15
N HIS A 281 -28.46 10.61 66.96
CA HIS A 281 -29.40 11.34 67.80
C HIS A 281 -29.43 10.72 69.22
N ILE A 282 -29.63 11.51 70.28
CA ILE A 282 -29.68 11.01 71.67
C ILE A 282 -30.74 9.90 71.81
N SER A 283 -31.92 10.09 71.22
CA SER A 283 -33.01 9.10 71.19
C SER A 283 -32.88 8.03 70.07
N CYS A 284 -31.67 7.64 69.68
CA CYS A 284 -31.49 6.61 68.65
C CYS A 284 -32.00 5.24 69.15
N GLN A 285 -32.85 4.57 68.36
CA GLN A 285 -33.39 3.26 68.72
C GLN A 285 -32.41 2.09 68.55
N PHE A 286 -31.22 2.34 68.00
CA PHE A 286 -30.16 1.36 67.69
C PHE A 286 -30.56 0.19 66.76
N ILE A 287 -31.62 -0.56 67.01
CA ILE A 287 -32.08 -1.69 66.18
C ILE A 287 -33.13 -1.21 65.16
N ILE A 288 -33.04 -1.69 63.91
CA ILE A 288 -33.96 -1.35 62.82
C ILE A 288 -34.28 -2.58 61.97
N GLU A 289 -35.50 -2.70 61.45
CA GLU A 289 -35.92 -3.87 60.64
C GLU A 289 -35.63 -3.76 59.13
N LYS A 290 -35.73 -2.57 58.52
CA LYS A 290 -35.70 -2.42 57.04
C LYS A 290 -34.90 -1.23 56.48
N LYS A 291 -34.31 -0.37 57.33
CA LYS A 291 -33.56 0.83 56.89
C LYS A 291 -32.22 0.91 57.60
N ASP A 292 -31.20 1.40 56.90
CA ASP A 292 -29.85 1.60 57.45
C ASP A 292 -29.77 2.69 58.54
N ILE A 293 -30.73 3.62 58.61
CA ILE A 293 -30.73 4.75 59.55
C ILE A 293 -32.13 4.92 60.17
N CYS A 294 -32.21 5.07 61.49
CA CYS A 294 -33.48 5.19 62.20
C CYS A 294 -34.14 6.55 61.95
N GLN A 295 -35.43 6.69 62.28
CA GLN A 295 -36.17 7.92 62.02
C GLN A 295 -35.58 9.13 62.75
N TYR A 296 -35.10 8.97 63.99
CA TYR A 296 -34.48 10.05 64.76
C TYR A 296 -33.15 10.52 64.14
N CYS A 297 -32.26 9.60 63.77
CA CYS A 297 -31.01 9.94 63.07
C CYS A 297 -31.27 10.52 61.68
N THR A 298 -32.32 10.06 60.99
CA THR A 298 -32.75 10.62 59.70
C THR A 298 -33.26 12.05 59.85
N CYS A 299 -34.03 12.34 60.90
CA CYS A 299 -34.49 13.69 61.22
C CYS A 299 -33.34 14.62 61.62
N ALA A 300 -32.40 14.14 62.44
CA ALA A 300 -31.20 14.87 62.81
C ALA A 300 -30.33 15.19 61.58
N LEU A 301 -30.08 14.20 60.71
CA LEU A 301 -29.37 14.39 59.44
C LEU A 301 -30.08 15.39 58.52
N ARG A 302 -31.42 15.35 58.44
CA ARG A 302 -32.20 16.34 57.67
C ARG A 302 -32.06 17.75 58.26
N SER A 303 -32.06 17.88 59.59
CA SER A 303 -31.85 19.17 60.27
C SER A 303 -30.44 19.71 60.06
N VAL A 304 -29.41 18.87 60.16
CA VAL A 304 -28.01 19.22 59.88
C VAL A 304 -27.82 19.60 58.42
N ASN A 305 -28.38 18.83 57.47
CA ASN A 305 -28.32 19.16 56.05
C ASN A 305 -29.10 20.43 55.71
N ARG A 306 -30.21 20.73 56.39
CA ARG A 306 -30.89 22.03 56.27
C ARG A 306 -30.05 23.17 56.83
N LYS A 307 -29.36 22.98 57.96
CA LYS A 307 -28.39 23.95 58.47
C LYS A 307 -27.25 24.14 57.46
N LYS A 308 -26.63 23.07 56.97
CA LYS A 308 -25.56 23.10 55.95
C LYS A 308 -26.02 23.81 54.67
N LEU A 309 -27.24 23.56 54.19
CA LEU A 309 -27.83 24.27 53.04
C LEU A 309 -28.18 25.74 53.33
N ARG A 310 -28.36 26.15 54.59
CA ARG A 310 -28.52 27.55 54.98
C ARG A 310 -27.16 28.25 55.06
N THR A 311 -26.12 27.59 55.57
CA THR A 311 -24.75 28.13 55.63
C THR A 311 -24.07 28.12 54.26
N SER A 312 -24.25 27.07 53.45
CA SER A 312 -23.66 26.96 52.09
C SER A 312 -24.37 27.82 51.04
N LYS A 313 -25.47 28.50 51.40
CA LYS A 313 -26.19 29.44 50.53
C LYS A 313 -25.82 30.90 50.75
N ASN A 314 -24.82 31.18 51.58
CA ASN A 314 -24.51 32.54 51.98
C ASN A 314 -23.25 33.16 51.37
N ILE A 315 -22.71 32.59 50.28
CA ILE A 315 -21.80 33.34 49.40
C ILE A 315 -22.18 32.97 47.97
N GLU A 316 -22.88 33.89 47.31
CA GLU A 316 -23.20 33.93 45.88
C GLU A 316 -24.30 32.98 45.35
N THR A 317 -25.44 33.61 45.00
CA THR A 317 -26.54 33.08 44.15
C THR A 317 -27.73 32.37 44.81
N THR A 318 -28.36 33.03 45.79
CA THR A 318 -29.82 33.14 45.74
C THR A 318 -30.21 34.60 45.84
N SER A 319 -30.78 35.13 44.75
CA SER A 319 -31.48 36.40 44.75
C SER A 319 -32.40 36.47 45.97
N ARG A 320 -32.36 37.61 46.68
CA ARG A 320 -33.46 38.00 47.57
C ARG A 320 -34.74 37.67 46.81
N LYS A 321 -35.69 36.95 47.42
CA LYS A 321 -37.06 36.94 46.89
C LYS A 321 -37.53 38.38 46.95
N ILE A 322 -37.28 39.12 45.88
CA ILE A 322 -37.96 40.37 45.62
C ILE A 322 -39.37 39.89 45.29
N ASN A 323 -40.30 40.08 46.22
CA ASN A 323 -41.70 40.10 45.86
C ASN A 323 -41.89 41.31 44.97
N VAL A 324 -41.64 41.13 43.67
CA VAL A 324 -42.02 42.14 42.69
C VAL A 324 -43.55 42.10 42.68
N LEU A 325 -44.17 43.15 43.21
CA LEU A 325 -45.58 43.45 42.97
C LEU A 325 -45.72 43.70 41.46
N LEU A 326 -46.00 42.62 40.74
CA LEU A 326 -46.24 42.65 39.30
C LEU A 326 -47.69 43.09 39.06
N SER A 327 -47.88 44.12 38.23
CA SER A 327 -49.20 44.50 37.74
C SER A 327 -49.90 43.33 37.05
N LEU A 328 -51.23 43.29 37.12
CA LEU A 328 -52.09 42.22 36.58
C LEU A 328 -51.78 41.87 35.10
N SER A 329 -51.21 42.80 34.32
CA SER A 329 -50.84 42.58 32.92
C SER A 329 -49.60 41.70 32.68
N LYS A 330 -48.67 41.57 33.65
CA LYS A 330 -47.39 40.85 33.46
C LYS A 330 -47.32 39.45 34.07
N GLN A 331 -48.30 39.04 34.89
CA GLN A 331 -48.39 37.68 35.44
C GLN A 331 -48.43 36.54 34.38
N PRO A 332 -49.11 36.69 33.22
CA PRO A 332 -49.18 35.63 32.22
C PRO A 332 -47.81 35.31 31.58
N GLN A 333 -46.96 36.32 31.38
CA GLN A 333 -45.61 36.15 30.83
C GLN A 333 -44.71 35.37 31.79
N LEU A 334 -44.78 35.65 33.09
CA LEU A 334 -44.02 34.93 34.10
C LEU A 334 -44.40 33.44 34.15
N LYS A 335 -45.72 33.13 34.12
CA LYS A 335 -46.20 31.74 34.05
C LYS A 335 -45.70 31.03 32.79
N ARG A 336 -45.71 31.70 31.63
CA ARG A 336 -45.15 31.13 30.38
C ARG A 336 -43.65 30.83 30.50
N LEU A 337 -42.87 31.72 31.11
CA LEU A 337 -41.43 31.51 31.31
C LEU A 337 -41.14 30.35 32.30
N GLN A 338 -41.91 30.24 33.38
CA GLN A 338 -41.80 29.13 34.34
C GLN A 338 -42.12 27.78 33.69
N ILE A 339 -43.18 27.73 32.86
CA ILE A 339 -43.52 26.52 32.08
C ILE A 339 -42.40 26.20 31.09
N LYS A 340 -41.87 27.20 30.37
CA LYS A 340 -40.75 27.03 29.43
C LYS A 340 -39.51 26.48 30.13
N TYR A 341 -39.17 27.02 31.31
CA TYR A 341 -38.04 26.55 32.12
C TYR A 341 -38.25 25.09 32.58
N LYS A 342 -39.46 24.73 33.03
CA LYS A 342 -39.81 23.35 33.42
C LYS A 342 -39.66 22.38 32.24
N LEU A 343 -40.12 22.77 31.05
CA LEU A 343 -40.00 21.95 29.84
C LEU A 343 -38.53 21.77 29.41
N ILE A 344 -37.71 22.83 29.49
CA ILE A 344 -36.28 22.76 29.19
C ILE A 344 -35.57 21.82 30.17
N ARG A 345 -35.87 21.93 31.46
CA ARG A 345 -35.31 21.04 32.49
C ARG A 345 -35.69 19.58 32.25
N GLN A 346 -36.94 19.30 31.89
CA GLN A 346 -37.39 17.94 31.55
C GLN A 346 -36.68 17.40 30.30
N LYS A 347 -36.47 18.23 29.27
CA LYS A 347 -35.70 17.83 28.08
C LYS A 347 -34.25 17.49 28.43
N LYS A 348 -33.61 18.27 29.30
CA LYS A 348 -32.23 18.02 29.75
C LYS A 348 -32.11 16.67 30.47
N ILE A 349 -33.02 16.38 31.41
CA ILE A 349 -33.03 15.10 32.14
C ILE A 349 -33.24 13.91 31.20
N ARG A 350 -34.13 14.04 30.21
CA ARG A 350 -34.34 12.99 29.20
C ARG A 350 -33.09 12.75 28.34
N ALA A 351 -32.39 13.81 27.95
CA ALA A 351 -31.14 13.71 27.20
C ALA A 351 -30.03 13.04 28.02
N GLU A 352 -29.90 13.36 29.31
CA GLU A 352 -28.94 12.73 30.22
C GLU A 352 -29.21 11.23 30.40
N ALA A 353 -30.48 10.84 30.57
CA ALA A 353 -30.87 9.43 30.66
C ALA A 353 -30.56 8.66 29.36
N LEU A 354 -30.81 9.28 28.20
CA LEU A 354 -30.55 8.67 26.90
C LEU A 354 -29.03 8.51 26.66
N ASN A 355 -28.23 9.52 27.01
CA ASN A 355 -26.76 9.43 26.95
C ASN A 355 -26.22 8.31 27.85
N LYS A 356 -26.79 8.12 29.05
CA LYS A 356 -26.41 7.01 29.93
C LYS A 356 -26.71 5.65 29.28
N LYS A 357 -27.89 5.50 28.66
CA LYS A 357 -28.27 4.27 27.94
C LYS A 357 -27.35 3.98 26.76
N LEU A 358 -26.99 5.01 25.97
CA LEU A 358 -26.07 4.87 24.85
C LEU A 358 -24.66 4.47 25.30
N LYS A 359 -24.14 5.06 26.39
CA LYS A 359 -22.83 4.68 26.96
C LYS A 359 -22.80 3.21 27.38
N ASN A 360 -23.85 2.73 28.03
CA ASN A 360 -23.94 1.33 28.43
C ASN A 360 -24.00 0.38 27.22
N ASN A 361 -24.74 0.75 26.16
CA ASN A 361 -24.76 -0.04 24.92
C ASN A 361 -23.40 -0.09 24.23
N ILE A 362 -22.64 1.02 24.23
CA ILE A 362 -21.28 1.05 23.68
C ILE A 362 -20.36 0.11 24.46
N SER A 363 -20.41 0.14 25.80
CA SER A 363 -19.65 -0.79 26.66
C SER A 363 -19.98 -2.25 26.33
N TYR A 364 -21.27 -2.59 26.30
CA TYR A 364 -21.72 -3.95 25.97
C TYR A 364 -21.25 -4.44 24.59
N LEU A 365 -21.27 -3.57 23.58
CA LEU A 365 -20.78 -3.91 22.24
C LEU A 365 -19.25 -4.05 22.21
N GLN A 366 -18.52 -3.23 22.97
CA GLN A 366 -17.07 -3.33 23.11
C GLN A 366 -16.68 -4.65 23.79
N ASP A 367 -17.40 -5.06 24.83
CA ASP A 367 -17.19 -6.34 25.52
C ASP A 367 -17.47 -7.52 24.58
N LYS A 368 -18.57 -7.46 23.82
CA LYS A 368 -18.88 -8.46 22.77
C LYS A 368 -17.80 -8.55 21.70
N MET A 369 -17.27 -7.42 21.22
CA MET A 369 -16.19 -7.42 20.21
C MET A 369 -14.88 -7.96 20.78
N SER A 370 -14.60 -7.78 22.07
CA SER A 370 -13.39 -8.30 22.72
C SER A 370 -13.39 -9.84 22.87
N ALA A 371 -14.58 -10.44 22.99
CA ALA A 371 -14.74 -11.90 23.06
C ALA A 371 -14.56 -12.60 21.70
N PHE A 372 -14.69 -11.89 20.57
CA PHE A 372 -14.34 -12.38 19.23
C PHE A 372 -12.83 -12.22 18.97
N SER A 373 -11.99 -13.03 19.62
CA SER A 373 -10.54 -13.00 19.38
C SER A 373 -10.13 -13.87 18.17
N SER A 374 -9.01 -13.52 17.53
CA SER A 374 -8.52 -13.93 16.20
C SER A 374 -8.55 -15.41 15.80
N LEU A 375 -8.70 -16.35 16.73
CA LEU A 375 -8.73 -17.79 16.42
C LEU A 375 -9.96 -18.22 15.60
N SER A 376 -11.13 -17.60 15.80
CA SER A 376 -12.36 -17.98 15.08
C SER A 376 -12.40 -17.51 13.60
N LEU A 377 -11.55 -16.54 13.24
CA LEU A 377 -11.51 -15.96 11.89
C LEU A 377 -10.57 -16.73 10.97
N GLU A 378 -9.43 -17.21 11.48
CA GLU A 378 -8.52 -18.08 10.73
C GLU A 378 -9.18 -19.44 10.45
N ASP A 379 -9.79 -20.07 11.46
CA ASP A 379 -10.55 -21.31 11.31
C ASP A 379 -11.78 -21.16 10.39
N GLY A 380 -12.42 -19.98 10.40
CA GLY A 380 -13.55 -19.66 9.52
C GLY A 380 -13.13 -19.39 8.07
N LEU A 381 -11.95 -18.79 7.86
CA LEU A 381 -11.38 -18.54 6.54
C LEU A 381 -10.87 -19.83 5.90
N ASP A 382 -10.29 -20.75 6.69
CA ASP A 382 -9.80 -22.05 6.20
C ASP A 382 -10.95 -23.00 5.83
N LYS A 383 -12.12 -22.85 6.45
CA LYS A 383 -13.36 -23.55 6.07
C LYS A 383 -14.13 -22.89 4.92
N SER A 384 -13.76 -21.66 4.53
CA SER A 384 -14.43 -20.91 3.46
C SER A 384 -13.74 -21.10 2.11
N VAL A 385 -14.50 -21.12 1.02
CA VAL A 385 -13.98 -21.19 -0.36
C VAL A 385 -13.45 -19.80 -0.80
N ILE A 386 -12.51 -19.23 -0.06
CA ILE A 386 -11.90 -17.92 -0.37
C ILE A 386 -10.50 -18.14 -0.99
N PRO A 387 -10.19 -17.53 -2.14
CA PRO A 387 -8.88 -17.66 -2.78
C PRO A 387 -7.70 -17.23 -1.87
N TYR A 388 -6.58 -17.94 -1.95
CA TYR A 388 -5.38 -17.74 -1.14
C TYR A 388 -4.92 -16.28 -1.02
N ASN A 389 -4.81 -15.57 -2.15
CA ASN A 389 -4.38 -14.16 -2.16
C ASN A 389 -5.36 -13.21 -1.45
N GLN A 390 -6.66 -13.54 -1.46
CA GLN A 390 -7.67 -12.77 -0.74
C GLN A 390 -7.58 -13.02 0.77
N ARG A 391 -7.33 -14.27 1.18
CA ARG A 391 -7.06 -14.64 2.58
C ARG A 391 -5.87 -13.86 3.15
N ILE A 392 -4.75 -13.78 2.40
CA ILE A 392 -3.59 -12.96 2.81
C ILE A 392 -3.99 -11.49 2.99
N ALA A 393 -4.71 -10.92 2.02
CA ALA A 393 -5.14 -9.53 2.08
C ALA A 393 -6.03 -9.25 3.31
N ILE A 394 -6.96 -10.15 3.62
CA ILE A 394 -7.85 -10.06 4.79
C ILE A 394 -7.04 -10.13 6.09
N ASN A 395 -6.12 -11.09 6.19
CA ASN A 395 -5.26 -11.24 7.37
C ASN A 395 -4.40 -9.98 7.61
N GLU A 396 -3.94 -9.34 6.53
CA GLU A 396 -3.21 -8.07 6.60
C GLU A 396 -4.09 -6.89 6.99
N ILE A 397 -5.35 -6.84 6.55
CA ILE A 397 -6.33 -5.83 6.99
C ILE A 397 -6.61 -5.97 8.48
N VAL A 398 -6.83 -7.19 8.96
CA VAL A 398 -7.03 -7.49 10.38
C VAL A 398 -5.78 -7.16 11.19
N SER A 399 -4.59 -7.49 10.69
CA SER A 399 -3.34 -7.14 11.35
C SER A 399 -3.11 -5.63 11.41
N ALA A 400 -3.44 -4.91 10.34
CA ALA A 400 -3.34 -3.46 10.29
C ALA A 400 -4.31 -2.77 11.24
N SER A 401 -5.50 -3.34 11.50
CA SER A 401 -6.47 -2.77 12.43
C SER A 401 -6.04 -2.87 13.90
N LYS A 402 -5.19 -3.86 14.24
CA LYS A 402 -4.64 -4.05 15.59
C LYS A 402 -3.56 -3.02 15.98
N VAL A 403 -2.94 -2.33 15.01
CA VAL A 403 -1.78 -1.44 15.27
C VAL A 403 -2.21 0.01 15.49
N LYS A 404 -1.79 0.61 16.62
CA LYS A 404 -2.11 2.01 16.98
C LYS A 404 -1.49 3.05 16.03
N ASN A 405 -0.33 2.77 15.45
CA ASN A 405 0.40 3.69 14.56
C ASN A 405 0.47 3.14 13.12
N LYS A 406 -0.17 3.84 12.18
CA LYS A 406 -0.19 3.50 10.74
C LYS A 406 1.20 3.32 10.12
N LYS A 407 2.24 3.99 10.65
CA LYS A 407 3.61 4.02 10.08
C LYS A 407 4.56 2.96 10.65
N GLY A 408 4.20 2.29 11.75
CA GLY A 408 5.09 1.40 12.51
C GLY A 408 4.81 -0.09 12.32
N ARG A 409 4.19 -0.50 11.21
CA ARG A 409 3.79 -1.90 11.00
C ARG A 409 4.78 -2.69 10.15
N ARG A 410 4.93 -3.96 10.50
CA ARG A 410 5.57 -4.97 9.66
C ARG A 410 4.50 -5.67 8.83
N TYR A 411 4.88 -6.07 7.62
CA TYR A 411 4.01 -6.75 6.67
C TYR A 411 4.48 -8.18 6.56
N SER A 412 3.57 -9.12 6.34
CA SER A 412 3.97 -10.48 5.96
C SER A 412 4.75 -10.47 4.65
N GLU A 413 5.54 -11.52 4.47
CA GLU A 413 6.39 -11.70 3.30
C GLU A 413 5.54 -11.80 2.05
N ASN A 414 4.62 -12.77 2.01
CA ASN A 414 3.74 -13.01 0.88
C ASN A 414 2.97 -11.74 0.46
N TRP A 415 2.52 -10.93 1.43
CA TRP A 415 1.88 -9.66 1.13
C TRP A 415 2.84 -8.61 0.56
N SER A 416 4.06 -8.53 1.07
CA SER A 416 5.11 -7.67 0.52
C SER A 416 5.45 -8.05 -0.92
N LEU A 417 5.53 -9.35 -1.23
CA LEU A 417 5.74 -9.86 -2.57
C LEU A 417 4.60 -9.47 -3.52
N LEU A 418 3.35 -9.69 -3.12
CA LEU A 418 2.17 -9.26 -3.88
C LEU A 418 2.15 -7.75 -4.11
N CYS A 419 2.52 -6.96 -3.11
CA CYS A 419 2.64 -5.51 -3.22
C CYS A 419 3.75 -5.08 -4.19
N MET A 420 4.90 -5.79 -4.20
CA MET A 420 5.96 -5.56 -5.19
C MET A 420 5.48 -5.87 -6.60
N LEU A 421 4.86 -7.03 -6.83
CA LEU A 421 4.29 -7.42 -8.13
C LEU A 421 3.27 -6.39 -8.62
N PHE A 422 2.38 -5.93 -7.73
CA PHE A 422 1.39 -4.92 -8.07
C PHE A 422 2.03 -3.56 -8.41
N HIS A 423 3.05 -3.14 -7.65
CA HIS A 423 3.78 -1.91 -7.94
C HIS A 423 4.54 -1.99 -9.26
N ILE A 424 5.18 -3.12 -9.60
CA ILE A 424 5.86 -3.33 -10.90
C ILE A 424 4.85 -3.19 -12.04
N ARG A 425 3.65 -3.79 -11.88
CA ARG A 425 2.60 -3.80 -12.90
C ARG A 425 1.92 -2.43 -13.06
N SER A 426 1.61 -1.75 -11.97
CA SER A 426 0.88 -0.48 -11.96
C SER A 426 1.29 0.40 -10.78
N PRO A 427 2.35 1.23 -10.93
CA PRO A 427 2.74 2.19 -9.90
C PRO A 427 1.62 3.21 -9.61
N CYS A 428 0.84 3.60 -10.61
CA CYS A 428 -0.28 4.54 -10.45
C CYS A 428 -1.43 3.90 -9.66
N GLY A 429 -1.80 2.65 -9.97
CA GLY A 429 -2.80 1.89 -9.22
C GLY A 429 -2.37 1.65 -7.78
N TYR A 430 -1.10 1.28 -7.58
CA TYR A 430 -0.50 1.13 -6.24
C TYR A 430 -0.59 2.43 -5.44
N ASN A 431 -0.19 3.56 -6.03
CA ASN A 431 -0.28 4.86 -5.37
C ASN A 431 -1.72 5.29 -5.10
N PHE A 432 -2.67 4.92 -5.97
CA PHE A 432 -4.08 5.18 -5.74
C PHE A 432 -4.59 4.39 -4.53
N LEU A 433 -4.30 3.10 -4.42
CA LEU A 433 -4.69 2.29 -3.26
C LEU A 433 -4.05 2.82 -1.97
N LEU A 434 -2.77 3.21 -2.02
CA LEU A 434 -2.04 3.74 -0.87
C LEU A 434 -2.57 5.10 -0.42
N LYS A 435 -2.85 6.02 -1.34
CA LYS A 435 -3.30 7.39 -1.02
C LYS A 435 -4.75 7.45 -0.54
N ASN A 436 -5.58 6.50 -0.98
CA ASN A 436 -6.98 6.42 -0.59
C ASN A 436 -7.23 5.46 0.59
N ASP A 437 -6.17 4.97 1.24
CA ASP A 437 -6.26 4.02 2.38
C ASP A 437 -7.15 2.79 2.08
N ILE A 438 -7.20 2.32 0.82
CA ILE A 438 -8.08 1.21 0.39
C ILE A 438 -7.54 -0.12 0.90
N LEU A 439 -6.24 -0.35 0.77
CA LEU A 439 -5.58 -1.54 1.24
C LEU A 439 -4.39 -1.19 2.13
N PRO A 440 -4.10 -2.05 3.12
CA PRO A 440 -2.98 -1.87 4.01
C PRO A 440 -1.70 -2.31 3.29
N ILE A 441 -1.21 -1.50 2.34
CA ILE A 441 0.02 -1.76 1.55
C ILE A 441 1.26 -0.95 1.99
N PRO A 442 2.50 -1.45 1.75
CA PRO A 442 3.75 -0.74 2.06
C PRO A 442 3.88 0.62 1.38
N CYS A 443 4.68 1.53 1.95
CA CYS A 443 5.03 2.75 1.24
C CYS A 443 5.95 2.44 0.04
N VAL A 444 5.89 3.26 -1.01
CA VAL A 444 6.70 3.07 -2.23
C VAL A 444 8.20 3.00 -1.93
N ARG A 445 8.68 3.72 -0.91
CA ARG A 445 10.09 3.67 -0.48
C ARG A 445 10.47 2.28 0.05
N SER A 446 9.57 1.62 0.78
CA SER A 446 9.79 0.25 1.27
C SER A 446 9.81 -0.74 0.10
N ILE A 447 8.90 -0.61 -0.86
CA ILE A 447 8.89 -1.44 -2.08
C ILE A 447 10.20 -1.27 -2.86
N ARG A 448 10.62 -0.03 -3.11
CA ARG A 448 11.88 0.26 -3.80
C ARG A 448 13.10 -0.30 -3.08
N ARG A 449 13.09 -0.32 -1.74
CA ARG A 449 14.16 -0.92 -0.95
C ARG A 449 14.24 -2.45 -1.10
N HIS A 450 13.10 -3.14 -1.20
CA HIS A 450 13.12 -4.58 -1.47
C HIS A 450 13.54 -4.86 -2.92
N LEU A 451 13.09 -4.05 -3.87
CA LEU A 451 13.54 -4.16 -5.27
C LEU A 451 15.03 -3.85 -5.43
N SER A 452 15.60 -2.94 -4.63
CA SER A 452 17.05 -2.66 -4.68
C SER A 452 17.90 -3.79 -4.11
N CYS A 453 17.33 -4.71 -3.32
CA CYS A 453 18.04 -5.93 -2.93
C CYS A 453 18.31 -6.85 -4.14
N ILE A 454 17.54 -6.74 -5.22
CA ILE A 454 17.70 -7.53 -6.42
C ILE A 454 18.64 -6.79 -7.39
N ASP A 455 19.94 -7.05 -7.25
CA ASP A 455 20.97 -6.41 -8.06
C ASP A 455 21.35 -7.26 -9.28
N THR A 456 20.45 -7.34 -10.27
CA THR A 456 20.78 -8.07 -11.51
C THR A 456 21.72 -7.23 -12.38
N LYS A 457 22.96 -7.67 -12.58
CA LYS A 457 23.92 -6.95 -13.44
C LYS A 457 23.56 -7.07 -14.92
N CYS A 458 24.25 -6.30 -15.78
CA CYS A 458 24.32 -6.64 -17.19
C CYS A 458 25.08 -7.96 -17.34
N GLY A 459 24.73 -8.77 -18.34
CA GLY A 459 25.19 -10.13 -18.48
C GLY A 459 24.12 -11.18 -18.19
N PHE A 460 24.59 -12.42 -18.08
CA PHE A 460 23.84 -13.52 -17.49
C PHE A 460 24.05 -13.46 -15.98
N ASP A 461 23.02 -13.09 -15.24
CA ASP A 461 23.12 -12.95 -13.78
C ASP A 461 23.00 -14.32 -13.10
N GLU A 462 24.07 -14.74 -12.43
CA GLU A 462 24.16 -16.01 -11.70
C GLU A 462 23.05 -16.14 -10.64
N LYS A 463 22.77 -15.07 -9.89
CA LYS A 463 21.73 -15.06 -8.86
C LYS A 463 20.34 -15.23 -9.45
N PHE A 464 20.13 -14.66 -10.63
CA PHE A 464 18.91 -14.87 -11.39
C PHE A 464 18.81 -16.32 -11.91
N LEU A 465 19.92 -16.89 -12.41
CA LEU A 465 19.96 -18.27 -12.90
C LEU A 465 19.71 -19.30 -11.79
N GLU A 466 20.19 -19.06 -10.57
CA GLU A 466 19.86 -19.88 -9.40
C GLU A 466 18.35 -19.85 -9.10
N LEU A 467 17.73 -18.66 -9.12
CA LEU A 467 16.28 -18.53 -9.00
C LEU A 467 15.54 -19.24 -10.13
N PHE A 468 16.08 -19.14 -11.34
CA PHE A 468 15.49 -19.80 -12.51
C PHE A 468 15.61 -21.32 -12.43
N ALA A 469 16.71 -21.85 -11.89
CA ALA A 469 16.90 -23.27 -11.64
C ALA A 469 15.87 -23.80 -10.64
N LEU A 470 15.59 -23.08 -9.55
CA LEU A 470 14.51 -23.43 -8.62
C LEU A 470 13.14 -23.44 -9.30
N HIS A 471 12.89 -22.49 -10.19
CA HIS A 471 11.65 -22.43 -10.97
C HIS A 471 11.50 -23.62 -11.93
N LEU A 472 12.60 -24.04 -12.58
CA LEU A 472 12.60 -25.19 -13.50
C LEU A 472 12.54 -26.53 -12.77
N ALA A 473 13.18 -26.64 -11.60
CA ALA A 473 13.17 -27.85 -10.78
C ALA A 473 11.74 -28.28 -10.38
N GLN A 474 10.84 -27.31 -10.19
CA GLN A 474 9.42 -27.55 -9.88
C GLN A 474 8.58 -27.93 -11.10
N LYS A 475 9.15 -27.93 -12.32
CA LYS A 475 8.44 -28.29 -13.56
C LYS A 475 8.83 -29.67 -14.04
N ASP A 476 7.89 -30.34 -14.70
CA ASP A 476 8.13 -31.59 -15.39
C ASP A 476 9.23 -31.44 -16.44
N GLN A 477 9.99 -32.51 -16.67
CA GLN A 477 11.12 -32.51 -17.62
C GLN A 477 10.69 -32.02 -19.01
N PHE A 478 9.55 -32.49 -19.53
CA PHE A 478 8.97 -32.05 -20.82
C PHE A 478 8.73 -30.55 -20.91
N LYS A 479 8.45 -29.86 -19.79
CA LYS A 479 8.22 -28.40 -19.72
C LYS A 479 9.52 -27.58 -19.70
N ARG A 480 10.67 -28.25 -19.59
CA ARG A 480 12.00 -27.64 -19.58
C ARG A 480 12.63 -27.57 -20.99
N HIS A 481 12.04 -28.22 -21.99
CA HIS A 481 12.49 -28.15 -23.39
C HIS A 481 12.06 -26.83 -24.03
N GLY A 482 13.01 -26.11 -24.62
CA GLY A 482 12.75 -24.81 -25.21
C GLY A 482 13.77 -24.39 -26.25
N ILE A 483 13.61 -23.13 -26.67
CA ILE A 483 14.49 -22.45 -27.61
C ILE A 483 15.00 -21.15 -26.97
N LEU A 484 16.14 -20.69 -27.46
CA LEU A 484 16.72 -19.41 -27.10
C LEU A 484 16.40 -18.40 -28.19
N ILE A 485 15.86 -17.25 -27.82
CA ILE A 485 15.63 -16.14 -28.76
C ILE A 485 16.38 -14.91 -28.30
N PHE A 486 16.89 -14.13 -29.24
CA PHE A 486 17.51 -12.85 -28.93
C PHE A 486 17.23 -11.81 -30.00
N ASP A 487 17.21 -10.56 -29.58
CA ASP A 487 17.04 -9.38 -30.43
C ASP A 487 17.49 -8.14 -29.64
N GLU A 488 17.65 -7.03 -30.35
CA GLU A 488 18.12 -5.77 -29.81
C GLU A 488 17.04 -4.70 -29.82
N MET A 489 16.94 -3.98 -28.70
CA MET A 489 16.10 -2.79 -28.63
C MET A 489 16.97 -1.53 -28.62
N SER A 490 16.73 -0.62 -29.57
CA SER A 490 17.32 0.72 -29.52
C SER A 490 16.84 1.52 -28.30
N THR A 491 17.77 2.11 -27.57
CA THR A 491 17.61 2.95 -26.37
C THR A 491 18.25 4.32 -26.57
N ARG A 492 17.89 5.29 -25.72
CA ARG A 492 18.57 6.60 -25.73
C ARG A 492 19.88 6.54 -24.95
N GLU A 493 20.89 7.16 -25.54
CA GLU A 493 22.16 7.46 -24.88
C GLU A 493 21.91 8.35 -23.65
N SER A 494 22.33 7.85 -22.48
CA SER A 494 22.29 8.60 -21.22
C SER A 494 23.13 7.86 -20.19
N VAL A 495 23.74 8.60 -19.28
CA VAL A 495 24.51 8.04 -18.16
C VAL A 495 23.79 8.33 -16.85
N SER A 496 23.70 7.35 -15.94
CA SER A 496 23.24 7.59 -14.56
C SER A 496 24.22 7.06 -13.53
N VAL A 497 24.22 7.69 -12.35
CA VAL A 497 25.10 7.30 -11.25
C VAL A 497 24.44 6.23 -10.41
N ASN A 498 25.10 5.10 -10.24
CA ASN A 498 24.75 4.16 -9.19
C ASN A 498 25.42 4.60 -7.89
N SER A 499 24.62 4.95 -6.89
CA SER A 499 25.10 5.54 -5.63
C SER A 499 25.59 4.53 -4.61
N GLU A 500 25.29 3.25 -4.84
CA GLU A 500 25.71 2.17 -3.96
C GLU A 500 27.16 1.78 -4.24
N ASN A 501 27.51 1.60 -5.52
CA ASN A 501 28.84 1.22 -5.99
C ASN A 501 29.68 2.40 -6.54
N LEU A 502 29.13 3.62 -6.60
CA LEU A 502 29.76 4.82 -7.17
C LEU A 502 30.25 4.67 -8.62
N THR A 503 29.56 3.85 -9.42
CA THR A 503 29.87 3.70 -10.85
C THR A 503 28.85 4.40 -11.74
N TYR A 504 29.24 4.62 -12.99
CA TYR A 504 28.31 5.03 -14.03
C TYR A 504 27.58 3.83 -14.65
N THR A 505 26.32 4.06 -15.04
CA THR A 505 25.44 3.09 -15.72
C THR A 505 24.96 3.71 -17.03
N GLY A 506 24.71 2.87 -18.04
CA GLY A 506 24.33 3.33 -19.40
C GLY A 506 25.49 3.44 -20.39
N LEU A 507 26.66 2.89 -20.03
CA LEU A 507 27.78 2.64 -20.93
C LEU A 507 27.64 1.24 -21.55
N ILE A 508 28.52 0.90 -22.50
CA ILE A 508 28.67 -0.46 -23.02
C ILE A 508 28.95 -1.40 -21.83
N ASP A 509 28.25 -2.52 -21.77
CA ASP A 509 28.40 -3.51 -20.72
C ASP A 509 27.99 -4.88 -21.26
N PHE A 510 29.00 -5.71 -21.54
CA PHE A 510 28.80 -7.09 -21.98
C PHE A 510 28.86 -8.11 -20.82
N GLY A 511 28.68 -7.67 -19.57
CA GLY A 511 28.76 -8.51 -18.38
C GLY A 511 30.18 -8.68 -17.86
N ASP A 512 30.37 -9.56 -16.88
CA ASP A 512 31.64 -9.63 -16.11
C ASP A 512 32.86 -10.06 -16.94
N ASP A 513 32.68 -10.92 -17.95
CA ASP A 513 33.76 -11.38 -18.86
C ASP A 513 33.82 -10.61 -20.19
N GLY A 514 32.97 -9.60 -20.37
CA GLY A 514 32.81 -8.88 -21.63
C GLY A 514 33.41 -7.48 -21.61
N ASP A 515 33.47 -6.85 -22.79
CA ASP A 515 33.88 -5.45 -22.91
C ASP A 515 32.96 -4.54 -22.08
N LYS A 516 33.59 -3.70 -21.25
CA LYS A 516 32.92 -2.64 -20.47
C LYS A 516 33.38 -1.28 -20.97
N GLY A 517 32.44 -0.35 -21.05
CA GLY A 517 32.72 1.02 -21.47
C GLY A 517 33.65 1.70 -20.46
N LYS A 518 34.75 2.26 -20.94
CA LYS A 518 35.77 2.91 -20.09
C LYS A 518 35.51 4.40 -19.92
N SER A 519 34.78 4.98 -20.88
CA SER A 519 34.55 6.43 -20.95
C SER A 519 33.14 6.76 -21.41
N PHE A 520 32.79 8.03 -21.32
CA PHE A 520 31.51 8.54 -21.84
C PHE A 520 31.39 8.49 -23.37
N ASN A 521 32.47 8.21 -24.11
CA ASN A 521 32.39 7.93 -25.54
C ASN A 521 31.73 6.58 -25.80
N ASP A 522 31.74 5.68 -24.82
CA ASP A 522 31.18 4.33 -24.89
C ASP A 522 29.74 4.30 -24.36
N LYS A 523 28.96 5.37 -24.57
CA LYS A 523 27.54 5.41 -24.23
C LYS A 523 26.79 4.35 -25.05
N ALA A 524 26.08 3.47 -24.36
CA ALA A 524 25.26 2.46 -25.00
C ALA A 524 23.94 3.04 -25.50
N ASN A 525 23.51 2.56 -26.66
CA ASN A 525 22.28 2.98 -27.36
C ASN A 525 21.45 1.80 -27.87
N HIS A 526 21.86 0.56 -27.57
CA HIS A 526 21.09 -0.66 -27.80
C HIS A 526 21.15 -1.53 -26.54
N GLY A 527 20.07 -2.28 -26.32
CA GLY A 527 19.98 -3.33 -25.31
C GLY A 527 19.70 -4.66 -25.99
N LEU A 528 20.70 -5.54 -26.03
CA LEU A 528 20.56 -6.92 -26.52
C LEU A 528 19.96 -7.78 -25.39
N VAL A 529 18.88 -8.49 -25.67
CA VAL A 529 18.20 -9.34 -24.68
C VAL A 529 18.13 -10.77 -25.18
N PHE A 530 18.52 -11.69 -24.31
CA PHE A 530 18.31 -13.12 -24.48
C PHE A 530 17.08 -13.56 -23.69
N MET A 531 16.26 -14.41 -24.29
CA MET A 531 15.03 -14.92 -23.71
C MET A 531 14.88 -16.40 -23.99
N PHE A 532 14.54 -17.17 -22.95
CA PHE A 532 14.17 -18.57 -23.06
C PHE A 532 12.68 -18.71 -23.30
N VAL A 533 12.31 -19.52 -24.30
CA VAL A 533 10.92 -19.84 -24.63
C VAL A 533 10.74 -21.36 -24.62
N PRO A 534 10.01 -21.93 -23.66
CA PRO A 534 9.65 -23.35 -23.66
C PRO A 534 8.75 -23.72 -24.86
N LEU A 535 8.94 -24.91 -25.42
CA LEU A 535 8.14 -25.42 -26.53
C LEU A 535 6.76 -25.90 -26.07
N THR A 536 6.67 -26.50 -24.88
CA THR A 536 5.43 -27.10 -24.35
C THR A 536 4.68 -26.14 -23.42
N ASP A 537 5.38 -25.41 -22.56
CA ASP A 537 4.78 -24.49 -21.57
C ASP A 537 4.50 -23.08 -22.13
N ASN A 538 3.65 -22.29 -21.48
CA ASN A 538 3.15 -20.99 -21.95
C ASN A 538 3.70 -19.81 -21.14
N TYR A 539 5.03 -19.70 -21.08
CA TYR A 539 5.73 -18.52 -20.55
C TYR A 539 6.92 -18.16 -21.45
N ALA A 540 7.54 -17.01 -21.18
CA ALA A 540 8.80 -16.62 -21.80
C ALA A 540 9.60 -15.86 -20.75
N GLN A 541 10.88 -16.15 -20.64
CA GLN A 541 11.72 -15.65 -19.55
C GLN A 541 12.93 -14.91 -20.12
N PRO A 542 13.08 -13.59 -19.90
CA PRO A 542 14.36 -12.93 -20.14
C PRO A 542 15.42 -13.52 -19.22
N VAL A 543 16.56 -13.91 -19.79
CA VAL A 543 17.65 -14.63 -19.09
C VAL A 543 18.98 -13.90 -19.10
N GLY A 544 19.18 -12.99 -20.06
CA GLY A 544 20.34 -12.10 -20.09
C GLY A 544 20.03 -10.78 -20.77
N VAL A 545 20.76 -9.72 -20.38
CA VAL A 545 20.72 -8.40 -21.02
C VAL A 545 22.12 -7.84 -21.16
N PHE A 546 22.40 -7.23 -22.30
CA PHE A 546 23.69 -6.62 -22.61
C PHE A 546 23.47 -5.21 -23.17
N ALA A 547 24.36 -4.28 -22.85
CA ALA A 547 24.29 -2.91 -23.33
C ALA A 547 25.39 -2.66 -24.36
N SER A 548 25.01 -2.25 -25.57
CA SER A 548 25.95 -2.08 -26.69
C SER A 548 25.82 -0.69 -27.34
N LYS A 549 26.88 -0.30 -28.06
CA LYS A 549 26.91 0.91 -28.89
C LYS A 549 26.82 0.50 -30.36
N GLY A 550 25.63 0.66 -30.92
CA GLY A 550 25.24 0.12 -32.22
C GLY A 550 24.91 -1.36 -32.16
N PRO A 551 24.65 -1.99 -33.32
CA PRO A 551 24.39 -3.41 -33.40
C PRO A 551 25.57 -4.23 -32.87
N THR A 552 25.28 -5.26 -32.07
CA THR A 552 26.32 -6.11 -31.49
C THR A 552 27.03 -6.90 -32.59
N LYS A 553 28.36 -7.01 -32.51
CA LYS A 553 29.17 -7.74 -33.50
C LYS A 553 28.80 -9.23 -33.47
N GLY A 554 28.68 -9.87 -34.65
CA GLY A 554 28.31 -11.29 -34.76
C GLY A 554 29.19 -12.26 -33.97
N VAL A 555 30.50 -11.98 -33.88
CA VAL A 555 31.45 -12.80 -33.07
C VAL A 555 31.08 -12.77 -31.58
N VAL A 556 30.73 -11.60 -31.06
CA VAL A 556 30.31 -11.43 -29.66
C VAL A 556 28.98 -12.13 -29.43
N ILE A 557 28.04 -12.05 -30.40
CA ILE A 557 26.76 -12.77 -30.33
C ILE A 557 27.01 -14.29 -30.24
N ALA A 558 27.93 -14.85 -31.05
CA ALA A 558 28.27 -16.27 -31.01
C ALA A 558 28.78 -16.70 -29.62
N GLN A 559 29.71 -15.92 -29.04
CA GLN A 559 30.24 -16.18 -27.70
C GLN A 559 29.14 -16.12 -26.63
N LEU A 560 28.26 -15.10 -26.69
CA LEU A 560 27.16 -14.95 -25.75
C LEU A 560 26.12 -16.06 -25.88
N VAL A 561 25.83 -16.53 -27.10
CA VAL A 561 24.93 -17.65 -27.36
C VAL A 561 25.46 -18.94 -26.75
N LEU A 562 26.74 -19.27 -26.97
CA LEU A 562 27.38 -20.46 -26.39
C LEU A 562 27.36 -20.41 -24.85
N LYS A 563 27.64 -19.24 -24.28
CA LYS A 563 27.56 -19.01 -22.83
C LYS A 563 26.13 -19.15 -22.32
N ALA A 564 25.14 -18.60 -23.04
CA ALA A 564 23.72 -18.71 -22.68
C ALA A 564 23.27 -20.16 -22.61
N ILE A 565 23.59 -20.96 -23.64
CA ILE A 565 23.25 -22.39 -23.68
C ILE A 565 23.83 -23.10 -22.46
N THR A 566 25.12 -22.92 -22.21
CA THR A 566 25.82 -23.57 -21.09
C THR A 566 25.21 -23.22 -19.73
N LEU A 567 24.88 -21.95 -19.52
CA LEU A 567 24.30 -21.50 -18.25
C LEU A 567 22.86 -21.94 -18.05
N LEU A 568 22.05 -21.96 -19.12
CA LEU A 568 20.65 -22.39 -19.06
C LEU A 568 20.53 -23.90 -18.85
N GLU A 569 21.40 -24.68 -19.49
CA GLU A 569 21.45 -26.14 -19.30
C GLU A 569 21.88 -26.49 -17.87
N LYS A 570 22.86 -25.78 -17.31
CA LYS A 570 23.22 -25.89 -15.88
C LYS A 570 22.04 -25.57 -14.95
N ALA A 571 21.18 -24.62 -15.33
CA ALA A 571 19.95 -24.31 -14.59
C ALA A 571 18.82 -25.33 -14.82
N GLY A 572 18.97 -26.29 -15.75
CA GLY A 572 18.01 -27.34 -16.05
C GLY A 572 17.05 -27.04 -17.20
N ALA A 573 17.33 -26.04 -18.04
CA ALA A 573 16.59 -25.78 -19.29
C ALA A 573 17.27 -26.44 -20.49
N PHE A 574 16.54 -27.27 -21.23
CA PHE A 574 17.04 -27.96 -22.41
C PHE A 574 16.82 -27.13 -23.67
N ILE A 575 17.90 -26.62 -24.26
CA ILE A 575 17.89 -25.79 -25.46
C ILE A 575 18.00 -26.67 -26.71
N HIS A 576 17.07 -26.50 -27.65
CA HIS A 576 17.04 -27.24 -28.92
C HIS A 576 17.19 -26.35 -30.15
N GLY A 577 17.07 -25.03 -30.01
CA GLY A 577 17.25 -24.13 -31.13
C GLY A 577 17.38 -22.66 -30.76
N ILE A 578 17.79 -21.87 -31.74
CA ILE A 578 18.02 -20.43 -31.62
C ILE A 578 17.24 -19.69 -32.70
N VAL A 579 16.53 -18.63 -32.31
CA VAL A 579 15.83 -17.75 -33.25
C VAL A 579 16.46 -16.35 -33.24
N CYS A 580 16.86 -15.89 -34.42
CA CYS A 580 17.34 -14.52 -34.64
C CYS A 580 16.77 -13.91 -35.93
N ASP A 581 16.91 -12.60 -36.11
CA ASP A 581 16.46 -11.95 -37.34
C ASP A 581 17.49 -12.12 -38.48
N GLY A 582 17.16 -11.58 -39.66
CA GLY A 582 18.02 -11.61 -40.85
C GLY A 582 19.04 -10.47 -40.95
N ALA A 583 19.36 -9.75 -39.87
CA ALA A 583 20.31 -8.64 -39.90
C ALA A 583 21.75 -9.11 -40.17
N ALA A 584 22.57 -8.23 -40.74
CA ALA A 584 23.95 -8.55 -41.10
C ALA A 584 24.82 -9.09 -39.93
N PRO A 585 24.73 -8.57 -38.69
CA PRO A 585 25.47 -9.14 -37.57
C PRO A 585 25.01 -10.55 -37.20
N ASN A 586 23.71 -10.84 -37.31
CA ASN A 586 23.14 -12.16 -37.03
C ASN A 586 23.51 -13.18 -38.11
N ARG A 587 23.65 -12.74 -39.37
CA ARG A 587 24.23 -13.57 -40.45
C ARG A 587 25.71 -13.87 -40.22
N LYS A 588 26.49 -12.90 -39.72
CA LYS A 588 27.86 -13.18 -39.30
C LYS A 588 27.89 -14.23 -38.18
N PHE A 589 27.01 -14.12 -37.18
CA PHE A 589 26.84 -15.15 -36.15
C PHE A 589 26.60 -16.55 -36.74
N TRP A 590 25.75 -16.70 -37.77
CA TRP A 590 25.54 -18.00 -38.43
C TRP A 590 26.85 -18.57 -38.97
N ILE A 591 27.61 -17.76 -39.68
CA ILE A 591 28.90 -18.17 -40.27
C ILE A 591 29.88 -18.61 -39.16
N GLU A 592 29.99 -17.87 -38.06
CA GLU A 592 30.86 -18.22 -36.93
C GLU A 592 30.46 -19.55 -36.27
N MET A 593 29.17 -19.92 -36.32
CA MET A 593 28.67 -21.22 -35.82
C MET A 593 28.73 -22.34 -36.86
N GLY A 594 29.32 -22.07 -38.04
CA GLY A 594 29.43 -23.02 -39.15
C GLY A 594 28.09 -23.36 -39.80
N ILE A 595 27.15 -22.40 -39.80
CA ILE A 595 25.80 -22.53 -40.37
C ILE A 595 25.81 -21.95 -41.79
N SER A 596 25.26 -22.71 -42.73
CA SER A 596 25.13 -22.32 -44.13
C SER A 596 23.71 -22.60 -44.59
N ALA A 597 23.14 -21.66 -45.35
CA ALA A 597 21.80 -21.79 -45.92
C ALA A 597 21.80 -21.55 -47.43
N LYS A 598 22.96 -21.70 -48.07
CA LYS A 598 23.10 -21.64 -49.52
C LYS A 598 22.42 -22.85 -50.16
N LEU A 599 22.01 -22.68 -51.41
CA LEU A 599 21.50 -23.78 -52.24
C LEU A 599 22.54 -24.91 -52.28
N ASN A 600 22.10 -26.16 -52.10
CA ASN A 600 22.91 -27.39 -52.06
C ASN A 600 23.91 -27.54 -50.90
N GLU A 601 24.12 -26.53 -50.06
CA GLU A 601 25.05 -26.55 -48.92
C GLU A 601 24.33 -26.14 -47.62
N VAL A 602 23.19 -26.78 -47.33
CA VAL A 602 22.38 -26.45 -46.15
C VAL A 602 22.93 -27.16 -44.92
N LYS A 603 23.49 -26.39 -43.99
CA LYS A 603 23.82 -26.80 -42.63
C LYS A 603 23.09 -25.89 -41.65
N ASN A 604 22.03 -26.40 -41.05
CA ASN A 604 21.05 -25.65 -40.27
C ASN A 604 21.16 -25.85 -38.75
N TRP A 605 22.13 -26.64 -38.29
CA TRP A 605 22.38 -26.92 -36.88
C TRP A 605 23.89 -27.00 -36.58
N PHE A 606 24.22 -26.86 -35.30
CA PHE A 606 25.56 -27.11 -34.76
C PHE A 606 25.46 -27.99 -33.50
N GLU A 607 26.58 -28.60 -33.11
CA GLU A 607 26.65 -29.50 -31.96
C GLU A 607 26.50 -28.74 -30.64
N HIS A 608 25.82 -29.35 -29.69
CA HIS A 608 25.61 -28.72 -28.39
C HIS A 608 26.95 -28.62 -27.62
N PRO A 609 27.28 -27.45 -27.01
CA PRO A 609 28.63 -27.20 -26.48
C PRO A 609 29.09 -28.16 -25.38
N ASN A 610 28.15 -28.76 -24.64
CA ASN A 610 28.42 -29.68 -23.53
C ASN A 610 27.93 -31.11 -23.81
N ASP A 611 27.37 -31.39 -24.98
CA ASP A 611 26.80 -32.70 -25.31
C ASP A 611 26.89 -32.96 -26.83
N PRO A 612 27.85 -33.79 -27.28
CA PRO A 612 28.06 -34.04 -28.71
C PRO A 612 26.87 -34.74 -29.37
N ASP A 613 26.02 -35.46 -28.61
CA ASP A 613 24.87 -36.20 -29.16
C ASP A 613 23.65 -35.30 -29.37
N ARG A 614 23.72 -34.02 -28.96
CA ARG A 614 22.62 -33.06 -29.10
C ARG A 614 22.91 -32.02 -30.16
N LYS A 615 21.86 -31.70 -30.92
CA LYS A 615 21.90 -30.69 -31.99
C LYS A 615 21.13 -29.45 -31.56
N ILE A 616 21.64 -28.28 -31.96
CA ILE A 616 20.97 -26.99 -31.78
C ILE A 616 20.64 -26.43 -33.16
N PHE A 617 19.34 -26.30 -33.45
CA PHE A 617 18.84 -25.83 -34.74
C PHE A 617 18.77 -24.30 -34.81
N ILE A 618 19.10 -23.71 -35.95
CA ILE A 618 18.98 -22.27 -36.20
C ILE A 618 17.70 -21.96 -36.97
N PHE A 619 17.03 -20.88 -36.57
CA PHE A 619 15.83 -20.36 -37.21
C PHE A 619 15.98 -18.86 -37.46
N SER A 620 15.52 -18.43 -38.63
CA SER A 620 15.25 -17.02 -38.89
C SER A 620 13.84 -16.66 -38.45
N ASP A 621 13.63 -15.45 -37.96
CA ASP A 621 12.30 -14.99 -37.56
C ASP A 621 11.28 -15.00 -38.73
N THR A 622 10.27 -15.87 -38.62
CA THR A 622 9.24 -16.09 -39.65
C THR A 622 8.47 -14.81 -39.99
N PRO A 623 7.84 -14.09 -39.03
CA PRO A 623 7.21 -12.80 -39.32
C PRO A 623 8.09 -11.83 -40.12
N HIS A 624 9.37 -11.71 -39.78
CA HIS A 624 10.31 -10.86 -40.49
C HIS A 624 10.61 -11.34 -41.92
N LEU A 625 10.69 -12.65 -42.17
CA LEU A 625 10.87 -13.20 -43.51
C LEU A 625 9.72 -12.80 -44.44
N PHE A 626 8.47 -13.00 -44.03
CA PHE A 626 7.30 -12.66 -44.85
C PHE A 626 7.15 -11.15 -45.07
N LYS A 627 7.54 -10.36 -44.07
CA LYS A 627 7.67 -8.91 -44.19
C LYS A 627 8.70 -8.52 -45.27
N ASN A 628 9.82 -9.23 -45.35
CA ASN A 628 10.86 -9.02 -46.36
C ASN A 628 10.43 -9.48 -47.75
N ILE A 629 9.72 -10.62 -47.87
CA ILE A 629 9.13 -11.09 -49.12
C ILE A 629 8.17 -10.05 -49.70
N ARG A 630 7.22 -9.56 -48.88
CA ARG A 630 6.31 -8.48 -49.29
C ARG A 630 7.07 -7.19 -49.65
N ASN A 631 8.06 -6.78 -48.85
CA ASN A 631 8.85 -5.57 -49.14
C ASN A 631 9.63 -5.70 -50.45
N ARG A 632 10.17 -6.89 -50.74
CA ARG A 632 10.87 -7.19 -52.00
C ARG A 632 9.93 -7.04 -53.19
N LEU A 633 8.76 -7.66 -53.12
CA LEU A 633 7.73 -7.55 -54.16
C LEU A 633 7.24 -6.10 -54.31
N TYR A 634 7.06 -5.36 -53.22
CA TYR A 634 6.66 -3.96 -53.27
C TYR A 634 7.71 -3.04 -53.91
N ASN A 635 9.00 -3.21 -53.59
CA ASN A 635 10.06 -2.32 -54.03
C ASN A 635 10.42 -2.53 -55.52
N LYS A 636 10.42 -3.79 -55.97
CA LYS A 636 10.84 -4.18 -57.32
C LYS A 636 9.68 -4.56 -58.25
N LYS A 637 8.46 -4.56 -57.72
CA LYS A 637 7.17 -4.75 -58.40
C LYS A 637 6.92 -6.11 -59.02
N LYS A 638 7.94 -6.89 -59.37
CA LYS A 638 7.80 -8.15 -60.08
C LYS A 638 8.63 -9.27 -59.44
N LEU A 639 8.08 -10.48 -59.46
CA LEU A 639 8.78 -11.74 -59.25
C LEU A 639 8.41 -12.71 -60.37
N GLN A 640 9.28 -13.68 -60.65
CA GLN A 640 9.05 -14.67 -61.70
C GLN A 640 9.38 -16.05 -61.14
N ILE A 641 8.41 -16.98 -61.13
CA ILE A 641 8.59 -18.33 -60.56
C ILE A 641 9.11 -19.31 -61.61
N ASN A 642 8.49 -19.33 -62.79
CA ASN A 642 8.85 -20.12 -63.96
C ASN A 642 9.01 -19.22 -65.20
N GLN A 643 9.71 -19.71 -66.24
CA GLN A 643 9.85 -18.98 -67.51
C GLN A 643 8.54 -18.89 -68.29
N ASP A 644 7.77 -19.99 -68.27
CA ASP A 644 6.53 -20.14 -69.04
C ASP A 644 5.29 -19.60 -68.32
N GLU A 645 5.44 -19.20 -67.05
CA GLU A 645 4.35 -18.65 -66.23
C GLU A 645 4.32 -17.11 -66.26
N PRO A 646 3.14 -16.51 -66.09
CA PRO A 646 3.03 -15.07 -65.95
C PRO A 646 3.75 -14.55 -64.70
N LEU A 647 4.07 -13.25 -64.71
CA LEU A 647 4.81 -12.60 -63.63
C LEU A 647 3.92 -12.40 -62.39
N VAL A 648 4.52 -12.53 -61.21
CA VAL A 648 3.90 -12.10 -59.96
C VAL A 648 4.09 -10.60 -59.84
N GLU A 649 3.02 -9.82 -60.03
CA GLU A 649 3.09 -8.36 -60.06
C GLU A 649 2.39 -7.69 -58.87
N TRP A 650 3.01 -6.65 -58.32
CA TRP A 650 2.39 -5.85 -57.26
C TRP A 650 1.12 -5.13 -57.73
N ASN A 651 1.03 -4.82 -59.03
CA ASN A 651 -0.10 -4.10 -59.62
C ASN A 651 -1.41 -4.90 -59.50
N HIS A 652 -1.35 -6.23 -59.55
CA HIS A 652 -2.54 -7.08 -59.38
C HIS A 652 -3.27 -6.81 -58.06
N PHE A 653 -2.53 -6.61 -56.95
CA PHE A 653 -3.13 -6.28 -55.66
C PHE A 653 -3.79 -4.91 -55.64
N GLN A 654 -3.24 -3.95 -56.39
CA GLN A 654 -3.81 -2.60 -56.50
C GLN A 654 -5.12 -2.63 -57.27
N ILE A 655 -5.14 -3.33 -58.40
CA ILE A 655 -6.34 -3.49 -59.22
C ILE A 655 -7.45 -4.18 -58.43
N VAL A 656 -7.18 -5.28 -57.72
CA VAL A 656 -8.19 -5.95 -56.89
C VAL A 656 -8.78 -4.99 -55.85
N TYR A 657 -7.95 -4.22 -55.16
CA TYR A 657 -8.43 -3.25 -54.18
C TYR A 657 -9.27 -2.14 -54.83
N ASP A 658 -8.81 -1.59 -55.95
CA ASP A 658 -9.50 -0.51 -56.66
C ASP A 658 -10.86 -0.96 -57.20
N GLN A 659 -10.99 -2.23 -57.62
CA GLN A 659 -12.29 -2.81 -58.01
C GLN A 659 -13.19 -3.09 -56.79
N ASP A 660 -12.60 -3.58 -55.70
CA ASP A 660 -13.35 -3.96 -54.50
C ASP A 660 -13.97 -2.75 -53.76
N ILE A 661 -13.32 -1.58 -53.81
CA ILE A 661 -13.86 -0.35 -53.22
C ILE A 661 -15.01 0.28 -54.01
N LEU A 662 -15.22 -0.10 -55.28
CA LEU A 662 -16.32 0.42 -56.10
C LEU A 662 -17.69 -0.18 -55.72
N ASN A 663 -17.70 -1.27 -54.95
CA ASN A 663 -18.92 -1.91 -54.49
C ASN A 663 -19.72 -1.02 -53.53
N ASN A 664 -21.00 -0.82 -53.83
CA ASN A 664 -21.90 0.00 -53.02
C ASN A 664 -22.08 -0.57 -51.60
N GLY A 665 -22.13 0.32 -50.59
CA GLY A 665 -22.44 -0.05 -49.20
C GLY A 665 -21.30 -0.74 -48.43
N GLU A 666 -20.04 -0.57 -48.85
CA GLU A 666 -18.86 -1.20 -48.24
C GLU A 666 -18.86 -2.75 -48.27
N LEU A 667 -19.68 -3.35 -49.15
CA LEU A 667 -19.72 -4.80 -49.38
C LEU A 667 -18.51 -5.26 -50.19
N ARG A 668 -17.42 -5.51 -49.47
CA ARG A 668 -16.11 -5.86 -50.03
C ARG A 668 -15.83 -7.35 -49.98
N VAL A 669 -15.29 -7.91 -51.06
CA VAL A 669 -14.76 -9.28 -51.17
C VAL A 669 -13.52 -9.43 -50.29
N CYS A 670 -12.67 -8.39 -50.24
CA CYS A 670 -11.44 -8.35 -49.44
C CYS A 670 -11.51 -7.27 -48.36
N PRO A 671 -12.43 -7.35 -47.37
CA PRO A 671 -12.71 -6.26 -46.42
C PRO A 671 -11.53 -5.94 -45.49
N LYS A 672 -10.61 -6.89 -45.29
CA LYS A 672 -9.41 -6.70 -44.46
C LYS A 672 -8.36 -5.83 -45.14
N ILE A 673 -8.40 -5.71 -46.46
CA ILE A 673 -7.44 -4.94 -47.25
C ILE A 673 -7.85 -3.46 -47.25
N SER A 674 -6.87 -2.60 -47.12
CA SER A 674 -7.03 -1.14 -47.07
C SER A 674 -5.91 -0.49 -47.86
N ALA A 675 -6.05 0.78 -48.24
CA ALA A 675 -5.01 1.53 -48.96
C ALA A 675 -3.62 1.40 -48.32
N SER A 676 -3.54 1.36 -46.99
CA SER A 676 -2.27 1.19 -46.24
C SER A 676 -1.59 -0.18 -46.39
N HIS A 677 -2.27 -1.19 -46.90
CA HIS A 677 -1.66 -2.47 -47.30
C HIS A 677 -0.86 -2.34 -48.60
N LEU A 678 -1.27 -1.42 -49.47
CA LEU A 678 -0.75 -1.29 -50.83
C LEU A 678 0.19 -0.09 -50.99
N THR A 679 -0.09 0.99 -50.28
CA THR A 679 0.76 2.19 -50.19
C THR A 679 1.59 2.15 -48.92
N LEU A 680 2.74 1.46 -49.00
CA LEU A 680 3.58 1.19 -47.85
C LEU A 680 4.49 2.39 -47.50
N ASN A 681 4.09 3.19 -46.51
CA ASN A 681 5.01 4.11 -45.83
C ASN A 681 5.96 3.34 -44.88
N SER A 682 6.98 4.01 -44.35
CA SER A 682 8.00 3.37 -43.48
C SER A 682 7.41 2.63 -42.27
N SER A 683 6.30 3.12 -41.71
CA SER A 683 5.60 2.46 -40.59
C SER A 683 4.84 1.21 -41.05
N ALA A 684 4.14 1.29 -42.18
CA ALA A 684 3.41 0.18 -42.78
C ALA A 684 4.34 -0.95 -43.24
N LYS A 685 5.54 -0.63 -43.74
CA LYS A 685 6.60 -1.61 -44.06
C LYS A 685 7.00 -2.46 -42.85
N MET A 686 6.91 -1.93 -41.63
CA MET A 686 7.25 -2.68 -40.42
C MET A 686 6.11 -3.57 -39.89
N ARG A 687 4.86 -3.36 -40.34
CA ARG A 687 3.70 -4.09 -39.82
C ARG A 687 3.56 -5.46 -40.49
N VAL A 688 3.84 -6.51 -39.72
CA VAL A 688 3.66 -7.91 -40.15
C VAL A 688 2.21 -8.20 -40.54
N ARG A 689 1.22 -7.70 -39.77
CA ARG A 689 -0.20 -7.89 -40.07
C ARG A 689 -0.56 -7.51 -41.52
N LEU A 690 -0.05 -6.37 -41.99
CA LEU A 690 -0.34 -5.91 -43.35
C LEU A 690 0.32 -6.81 -44.40
N ALA A 691 1.52 -7.34 -44.11
CA ALA A 691 2.20 -8.26 -45.02
C ALA A 691 1.45 -9.59 -45.17
N VAL A 692 1.07 -10.20 -44.06
CA VAL A 692 0.36 -11.48 -44.06
C VAL A 692 -1.02 -11.34 -44.70
N GLN A 693 -1.72 -10.23 -44.49
CA GLN A 693 -3.03 -10.00 -45.10
C GLN A 693 -2.97 -9.82 -46.62
N VAL A 694 -1.92 -9.17 -47.15
CA VAL A 694 -1.70 -9.10 -48.61
C VAL A 694 -1.39 -10.48 -49.18
N LEU A 695 -0.55 -11.27 -48.51
CA LEU A 695 -0.15 -12.61 -48.92
C LEU A 695 -1.07 -13.69 -48.31
N SER A 696 -2.38 -13.47 -48.34
CA SER A 696 -3.36 -14.35 -47.70
C SER A 696 -4.22 -15.12 -48.70
N ASN A 697 -4.85 -16.20 -48.23
CA ASN A 697 -5.85 -16.93 -48.99
C ASN A 697 -7.03 -16.03 -49.43
N SER A 698 -7.43 -15.06 -48.59
CA SER A 698 -8.49 -14.12 -48.94
C SER A 698 -8.12 -13.24 -50.14
N MET A 699 -6.87 -12.83 -50.25
CA MET A 699 -6.40 -12.06 -51.41
C MET A 699 -6.31 -12.93 -52.66
N ALA A 700 -5.86 -14.18 -52.53
CA ALA A 700 -5.86 -15.15 -53.63
C ALA A 700 -7.28 -15.36 -54.18
N LYS A 701 -8.27 -15.57 -53.31
CA LYS A 701 -9.69 -15.67 -53.71
C LYS A 701 -10.24 -14.36 -54.27
N GLY A 702 -9.74 -13.21 -53.82
CA GLY A 702 -10.05 -11.92 -54.44
C GLY A 702 -9.55 -11.82 -55.88
N LEU A 703 -8.29 -12.24 -56.14
CA LEU A 703 -7.72 -12.29 -57.49
C LEU A 703 -8.51 -13.22 -58.40
N GLU A 704 -8.84 -14.42 -57.92
CA GLU A 704 -9.67 -15.40 -58.63
C GLU A 704 -11.06 -14.82 -58.97
N PHE A 705 -11.72 -14.20 -57.98
CA PHE A 705 -13.06 -13.63 -58.14
C PHE A 705 -13.10 -12.47 -59.13
N TYR A 706 -12.14 -11.55 -59.09
CA TYR A 706 -12.13 -10.36 -59.96
C TYR A 706 -11.56 -10.59 -61.36
N ARG A 707 -10.88 -11.72 -61.60
CA ARG A 707 -10.28 -12.08 -62.90
C ARG A 707 -11.27 -12.05 -64.07
N PRO A 708 -12.51 -12.57 -63.97
CA PRO A 708 -13.49 -12.49 -65.06
C PRO A 708 -14.01 -11.08 -65.33
N TYR A 709 -13.98 -10.21 -64.30
CA TYR A 709 -14.55 -8.86 -64.36
C TYR A 709 -13.54 -7.79 -64.78
N CYS A 710 -12.24 -8.06 -64.70
CA CYS A 710 -11.19 -7.10 -65.05
C CYS A 710 -10.16 -7.72 -66.01
N SER A 711 -10.07 -7.15 -67.22
CA SER A 711 -9.11 -7.61 -68.24
C SER A 711 -7.65 -7.46 -67.82
N GLN A 712 -7.35 -6.54 -66.89
CA GLN A 712 -6.01 -6.32 -66.34
C GLN A 712 -5.55 -7.39 -65.33
N LEU A 713 -6.42 -8.35 -64.97
CA LEU A 713 -6.11 -9.46 -64.07
C LEU A 713 -6.03 -10.80 -64.80
N LYS A 714 -6.01 -10.83 -66.14
CA LYS A 714 -5.98 -12.08 -66.92
C LYS A 714 -4.74 -12.94 -66.63
N ASP A 715 -3.60 -12.30 -66.37
CA ASP A 715 -2.30 -12.90 -66.05
C ASP A 715 -2.05 -13.01 -64.54
N SER A 716 -3.07 -12.84 -63.71
CA SER A 716 -2.94 -12.88 -62.24
C SER A 716 -2.79 -14.29 -61.62
N SER A 717 -2.83 -15.37 -62.42
CA SER A 717 -2.81 -16.76 -61.92
C SER A 717 -1.56 -17.06 -61.07
N ALA A 718 -0.37 -16.66 -61.55
CA ALA A 718 0.86 -16.84 -60.79
C ALA A 718 0.86 -16.06 -59.46
N THR A 719 0.20 -14.90 -59.41
CA THR A 719 0.08 -14.10 -58.18
C THR A 719 -0.87 -14.76 -57.18
N GLU A 720 -1.95 -15.36 -57.65
CA GLU A 720 -2.87 -16.16 -56.84
C GLU A 720 -2.15 -17.34 -56.19
N GLU A 721 -1.47 -18.17 -56.99
CA GLU A 721 -0.73 -19.34 -56.51
C GLU A 721 0.39 -18.96 -55.53
N PHE A 722 1.12 -17.89 -55.82
CA PHE A 722 2.12 -17.34 -54.92
C PHE A 722 1.51 -16.95 -53.56
N CYS A 723 0.35 -16.29 -53.56
CA CYS A 723 -0.34 -15.92 -52.30
C CYS A 723 -0.81 -17.14 -51.52
N LEU A 724 -1.35 -18.17 -52.19
CA LEU A 724 -1.75 -19.42 -51.54
C LEU A 724 -0.55 -20.12 -50.91
N LYS A 725 0.55 -20.28 -51.66
CA LYS A 725 1.78 -20.93 -51.17
C LYS A 725 2.36 -20.19 -49.96
N MET A 726 2.40 -18.85 -50.02
CA MET A 726 2.87 -18.02 -48.91
C MET A 726 1.95 -18.11 -47.70
N ASN A 727 0.62 -18.10 -47.88
CA ASN A 727 -0.33 -18.27 -46.79
C ASN A 727 -0.14 -19.61 -46.08
N MET A 728 -0.15 -20.72 -46.83
CA MET A 728 0.02 -22.07 -46.25
C MET A 728 1.36 -22.21 -45.52
N THR A 729 2.43 -21.68 -46.11
CA THR A 729 3.76 -21.71 -45.49
C THR A 729 3.81 -20.88 -44.21
N PHE A 730 3.21 -19.68 -44.20
CA PHE A 730 3.17 -18.84 -43.00
C PHE A 730 2.36 -19.49 -41.88
N ASP A 731 1.20 -20.06 -42.21
CA ASP A 731 0.33 -20.73 -41.25
C ASP A 731 1.05 -21.94 -40.64
N ALA A 732 1.68 -22.80 -41.46
CA ALA A 732 2.51 -23.91 -41.00
C ALA A 732 3.64 -23.41 -40.07
N LEU A 733 4.35 -22.34 -40.41
CA LEU A 733 5.43 -21.78 -39.57
C LEU A 733 4.93 -20.96 -38.37
N ASN A 734 3.62 -20.83 -38.13
CA ASN A 734 3.07 -20.00 -37.05
C ASN A 734 1.88 -20.63 -36.31
N ARG A 735 1.85 -21.96 -36.20
CA ARG A 735 0.79 -22.70 -35.48
C ARG A 735 0.86 -22.47 -33.98
N LYS A 736 -0.29 -22.17 -33.37
CA LYS A 736 -0.40 -21.78 -31.96
C LYS A 736 -1.30 -22.70 -31.14
N LEU A 737 -2.18 -23.45 -31.79
CA LEU A 737 -3.09 -24.39 -31.16
C LEU A 737 -2.50 -25.79 -31.14
N ILE A 738 -2.75 -26.53 -30.06
CA ILE A 738 -2.23 -27.89 -29.85
C ILE A 738 -2.63 -28.82 -31.00
N ASN A 739 -3.89 -28.75 -31.44
CA ASN A 739 -4.44 -29.58 -32.51
C ASN A 739 -3.82 -29.27 -33.89
N GLU A 740 -3.18 -28.11 -34.04
CA GLU A 740 -2.48 -27.69 -35.26
C GLU A 740 -0.96 -27.88 -35.13
N GLY A 741 -0.50 -28.58 -34.09
CA GLY A 741 0.93 -28.82 -33.89
C GLY A 741 1.53 -29.63 -35.04
N ILE A 742 2.72 -29.24 -35.48
CA ILE A 742 3.42 -29.99 -36.54
C ILE A 742 3.98 -31.27 -35.94
N SER A 743 3.77 -32.37 -36.63
CA SER A 743 4.37 -33.67 -36.33
C SER A 743 4.94 -34.27 -37.63
N PRO A 744 5.91 -35.21 -37.55
CA PRO A 744 6.33 -35.96 -38.72
C PRO A 744 5.11 -36.65 -39.35
N ASN A 745 4.84 -36.35 -40.62
CA ASN A 745 3.66 -36.76 -41.43
C ASN A 745 2.40 -35.90 -41.30
N SER A 746 2.43 -34.75 -40.61
CA SER A 746 1.27 -33.82 -40.65
C SER A 746 1.13 -33.13 -42.00
N GLU A 747 -0.07 -32.62 -42.30
CA GLU A 747 -0.32 -31.83 -43.52
C GLU A 747 0.62 -30.62 -43.60
N ASP A 748 0.77 -29.88 -42.49
CA ASP A 748 1.71 -28.76 -42.41
C ASP A 748 3.17 -29.19 -42.66
N TYR A 749 3.58 -30.39 -42.23
CA TYR A 749 4.92 -30.92 -42.52
C TYR A 749 5.12 -31.12 -44.04
N MET A 750 4.12 -31.68 -44.72
CA MET A 750 4.14 -31.83 -46.19
C MET A 750 4.14 -30.47 -46.90
N VAL A 751 3.42 -29.49 -46.37
CA VAL A 751 3.46 -28.10 -46.87
C VAL A 751 4.88 -27.57 -46.80
N LEU A 752 5.56 -27.66 -45.64
CA LEU A 752 6.94 -27.20 -45.47
C LEU A 752 7.91 -27.90 -46.43
N GLN A 753 7.77 -29.22 -46.60
CA GLN A 753 8.60 -30.00 -47.52
C GLN A 753 8.39 -29.57 -48.98
N SER A 754 7.13 -29.39 -49.39
CA SER A 754 6.77 -28.93 -50.73
C SER A 754 7.24 -27.50 -50.99
N THR A 755 7.27 -26.65 -49.97
CA THR A 755 7.73 -25.26 -50.09
C THR A 755 9.24 -25.18 -50.15
N LEU A 756 9.96 -26.02 -49.40
CA LEU A 756 11.42 -26.09 -49.48
C LEU A 756 11.86 -26.50 -50.89
N LYS A 757 11.29 -27.59 -51.43
CA LYS A 757 11.57 -28.03 -52.80
C LYS A 757 11.26 -26.93 -53.82
N TRP A 758 10.09 -26.30 -53.69
CA TRP A 758 9.69 -25.20 -54.56
C TRP A 758 10.66 -24.01 -54.51
N LEU A 759 11.16 -23.64 -53.33
CA LEU A 759 12.14 -22.55 -53.15
C LEU A 759 13.48 -22.89 -53.80
N ASP A 760 13.95 -24.13 -53.63
CA ASP A 760 15.21 -24.58 -54.20
C ASP A 760 15.13 -24.69 -55.72
N ASP A 761 14.05 -25.25 -56.26
CA ASP A 761 13.79 -25.26 -57.71
C ASP A 761 13.72 -23.83 -58.28
N TRP A 762 13.12 -22.90 -57.53
CA TRP A 762 13.03 -21.49 -57.93
C TRP A 762 14.39 -20.80 -57.94
N GLU A 763 15.24 -21.01 -56.93
CA GLU A 763 16.60 -20.45 -56.90
C GLU A 763 17.51 -21.12 -57.94
N GLN A 764 17.37 -22.42 -58.16
CA GLN A 764 18.13 -23.15 -59.18
C GLN A 764 17.89 -22.57 -60.58
N ARG A 765 16.63 -22.21 -60.92
CA ARG A 765 16.32 -21.52 -62.18
C ARG A 765 17.01 -20.15 -62.32
N VAL A 766 17.35 -19.48 -61.22
CA VAL A 766 18.13 -18.25 -61.25
C VAL A 766 19.61 -18.55 -61.53
N VAL A 767 20.15 -19.61 -60.92
CA VAL A 767 21.52 -20.09 -61.16
C VAL A 767 21.70 -20.54 -62.61
N ASP A 768 20.72 -21.25 -63.15
CA ASP A 768 20.67 -21.72 -64.54
C ASP A 768 20.43 -20.58 -65.55
N LYS A 769 20.32 -19.32 -65.07
CA LYS A 769 20.04 -18.10 -65.84
C LYS A 769 18.72 -18.12 -66.60
N LEU A 770 17.80 -19.00 -66.18
CA LEU A 770 16.45 -19.05 -66.73
C LEU A 770 15.62 -17.86 -66.25
N ILE A 771 15.88 -17.37 -65.04
CA ILE A 771 15.20 -16.23 -64.43
C ILE A 771 16.22 -15.14 -64.09
N LYS A 772 15.82 -13.87 -64.26
CA LYS A 772 16.66 -12.74 -63.86
C LYS A 772 16.81 -12.70 -62.34
N THR A 773 18.01 -12.41 -61.85
CA THR A 773 18.29 -12.24 -60.41
C THR A 773 17.39 -11.17 -59.76
N ASP A 774 17.00 -10.13 -60.50
CA ASP A 774 16.10 -9.08 -59.99
C ASP A 774 14.62 -9.53 -59.89
N HIS A 775 14.27 -10.70 -60.41
CA HIS A 775 12.93 -11.31 -60.30
C HIS A 775 12.85 -12.37 -59.19
N PHE A 776 13.91 -12.54 -58.40
CA PHE A 776 13.98 -13.45 -57.26
C PHE A 776 13.92 -12.70 -55.91
N LEU A 777 13.79 -13.45 -54.82
CA LEU A 777 13.96 -12.94 -53.46
C LEU A 777 15.39 -12.40 -53.24
N THR A 778 15.59 -11.62 -52.19
CA THR A 778 16.97 -11.28 -51.78
C THR A 778 17.63 -12.53 -51.21
N SER A 779 18.95 -12.71 -51.46
CA SER A 779 19.72 -13.85 -50.95
C SER A 779 19.48 -14.10 -49.46
N ASN A 780 19.57 -13.05 -48.64
CA ASN A 780 19.33 -13.13 -47.20
C ASN A 780 17.93 -13.65 -46.83
N THR A 781 16.91 -13.33 -47.63
CA THR A 781 15.53 -13.77 -47.38
C THR A 781 15.34 -15.21 -47.83
N ALA A 782 15.90 -15.60 -48.99
CA ALA A 782 15.85 -16.97 -49.49
C ALA A 782 16.59 -17.93 -48.54
N GLU A 783 17.83 -17.61 -48.18
CA GLU A 783 18.64 -18.34 -47.19
C GLU A 783 17.92 -18.43 -45.83
N GLY A 784 17.34 -17.33 -45.37
CA GLY A 784 16.58 -17.29 -44.11
C GLY A 784 15.31 -18.16 -44.15
N LEU A 785 14.61 -18.20 -45.28
CA LEU A 785 13.43 -19.05 -45.44
C LEU A 785 13.85 -20.53 -45.52
N ARG A 786 14.87 -20.86 -46.32
CA ARG A 786 15.40 -22.22 -46.46
C ARG A 786 15.81 -22.83 -45.13
N ILE A 787 16.57 -22.09 -44.32
CA ILE A 787 17.02 -22.60 -43.02
C ILE A 787 15.85 -22.80 -42.06
N THR A 788 14.89 -21.87 -42.01
CA THR A 788 13.71 -21.98 -41.13
C THR A 788 12.84 -23.16 -41.52
N LEU A 789 12.61 -23.39 -42.82
CA LEU A 789 11.86 -24.55 -43.33
C LEU A 789 12.56 -25.86 -42.94
N THR A 790 13.86 -25.96 -43.24
CA THR A 790 14.67 -27.16 -42.97
C THR A 790 14.75 -27.47 -41.48
N SER A 791 15.05 -26.47 -40.65
CA SER A 791 15.13 -26.61 -39.19
C SER A 791 13.78 -26.96 -38.58
N SER A 792 12.66 -26.42 -39.10
CA SER A 792 11.33 -26.73 -38.56
C SER A 792 10.94 -28.18 -38.81
N MET A 793 11.31 -28.75 -39.96
CA MET A 793 11.08 -30.16 -40.25
C MET A 793 11.99 -31.06 -39.39
N GLN A 794 13.29 -30.78 -39.38
CA GLN A 794 14.26 -31.61 -38.67
C GLN A 794 14.09 -31.59 -37.15
N ILE A 795 13.73 -30.44 -36.55
CA ILE A 795 13.48 -30.37 -35.11
C ILE A 795 12.25 -31.21 -34.71
N CYS A 796 11.22 -31.29 -35.56
CA CYS A 796 10.04 -32.12 -35.29
C CYS A 796 10.40 -33.60 -35.24
N CYS A 797 11.22 -34.08 -36.19
CA CYS A 797 11.70 -35.46 -36.18
C CYS A 797 12.60 -35.72 -34.96
N TYR A 798 13.58 -34.85 -34.73
CA TYR A 798 14.54 -34.98 -33.63
C TYR A 798 13.86 -35.00 -32.24
N LEU A 799 12.89 -34.12 -31.99
CA LEU A 799 12.19 -34.06 -30.71
C LEU A 799 11.25 -35.25 -30.49
N LYS A 800 10.67 -35.80 -31.56
CA LYS A 800 9.86 -37.01 -31.50
C LYS A 800 10.73 -38.24 -31.21
N GLU A 801 11.82 -38.41 -31.94
CA GLU A 801 12.71 -39.56 -31.82
C GLU A 801 13.46 -39.61 -30.49
N LYS A 802 14.00 -38.47 -30.02
CA LYS A 802 14.89 -38.43 -28.84
C LYS A 802 14.15 -38.17 -27.52
N TYR A 803 13.02 -37.47 -27.55
CA TYR A 803 12.33 -37.01 -26.33
C TYR A 803 10.83 -37.31 -26.29
N ASP A 804 10.30 -38.09 -27.25
CA ASP A 804 8.88 -38.46 -27.33
C ASP A 804 7.91 -37.26 -27.33
N ILE A 805 8.35 -36.13 -27.92
CA ILE A 805 7.50 -34.95 -28.09
C ILE A 805 6.72 -35.09 -29.40
N ASN A 806 5.43 -35.38 -29.28
CA ASN A 806 4.56 -35.70 -30.41
C ASN A 806 4.32 -34.57 -31.41
N TYR A 807 4.34 -33.31 -30.96
CA TYR A 807 4.08 -32.16 -31.81
C TYR A 807 4.88 -30.92 -31.39
N VAL A 808 5.12 -30.02 -32.34
CA VAL A 808 5.80 -28.74 -32.13
C VAL A 808 4.90 -27.59 -32.56
N LEU A 809 4.76 -26.59 -31.69
CA LEU A 809 4.05 -25.34 -31.99
C LEU A 809 5.04 -24.34 -32.60
N THR A 810 5.08 -24.26 -33.93
CA THR A 810 5.96 -23.34 -34.68
C THR A 810 5.71 -21.87 -34.36
N GLY A 811 4.50 -21.51 -33.92
CA GLY A 811 4.19 -20.16 -33.41
C GLY A 811 4.94 -19.78 -32.12
N LYS A 812 5.66 -20.71 -31.49
CA LYS A 812 6.64 -20.42 -30.41
C LYS A 812 8.07 -20.26 -30.93
N ILE A 813 8.37 -20.67 -32.16
CA ILE A 813 9.68 -20.58 -32.83
C ILE A 813 9.74 -19.28 -33.65
N ASN A 814 9.62 -18.14 -32.95
CA ASN A 814 9.73 -16.79 -33.51
C ASN A 814 10.13 -15.80 -32.42
N GLN A 815 10.37 -14.55 -32.80
CA GLN A 815 10.76 -13.47 -31.88
C GLN A 815 9.57 -12.69 -31.28
N ASP A 816 8.31 -13.06 -31.56
CA ASP A 816 7.12 -12.31 -31.11
C ASP A 816 7.05 -12.14 -29.59
N SER A 817 7.53 -13.12 -28.82
CA SER A 817 7.56 -13.04 -27.35
C SER A 817 8.54 -11.97 -26.85
N LEU A 818 9.67 -11.82 -27.52
CA LEU A 818 10.66 -10.80 -27.23
C LEU A 818 10.21 -9.41 -27.68
N GLU A 819 9.57 -9.29 -28.85
CA GLU A 819 8.95 -8.02 -29.28
C GLU A 819 7.87 -7.54 -28.31
N ARG A 820 7.02 -8.47 -27.83
CA ARG A 820 6.01 -8.17 -26.78
C ARG A 820 6.66 -7.74 -25.48
N PHE A 821 7.81 -8.32 -25.12
CA PHE A 821 8.58 -7.89 -23.96
C PHE A 821 9.12 -6.46 -24.15
N PHE A 822 9.72 -6.14 -25.31
CA PHE A 822 10.14 -4.77 -25.62
C PHE A 822 8.97 -3.78 -25.59
N GLY A 823 7.81 -4.16 -26.12
CA GLY A 823 6.57 -3.37 -26.00
C GLY A 823 6.17 -3.13 -24.55
N THR A 824 6.27 -4.16 -23.70
CA THR A 824 6.00 -4.06 -22.25
C THR A 824 6.98 -3.13 -21.55
N VAL A 825 8.27 -3.20 -21.90
CA VAL A 825 9.30 -2.30 -21.36
C VAL A 825 9.02 -0.85 -21.75
N ARG A 826 8.66 -0.59 -23.02
CA ARG A 826 8.27 0.76 -23.48
C ARG A 826 7.03 1.27 -22.74
N GLN A 827 6.01 0.41 -22.59
CA GLN A 827 4.78 0.76 -21.86
C GLN A 827 5.04 1.04 -20.37
N ALA A 828 5.92 0.27 -19.72
CA ALA A 828 6.33 0.49 -18.34
C ALA A 828 7.06 1.84 -18.16
N GLY A 829 7.68 2.35 -19.23
CA GLY A 829 8.24 3.71 -19.30
C GLY A 829 7.20 4.85 -19.29
N GLY A 830 5.90 4.55 -19.37
CA GLY A 830 4.83 5.54 -19.39
C GLY A 830 4.87 6.40 -20.65
N ALA A 831 4.89 7.74 -20.51
CA ALA A 831 5.02 8.67 -21.65
C ALA A 831 6.40 8.64 -22.34
N ASN A 832 7.31 7.78 -21.87
CA ASN A 832 8.67 7.66 -22.37
C ASN A 832 8.86 6.39 -23.22
N ASP A 833 8.24 6.34 -24.39
CA ASP A 833 8.24 5.18 -25.32
C ASP A 833 9.62 4.76 -25.84
N HIS A 834 10.66 5.56 -25.57
CA HIS A 834 12.04 5.28 -25.92
C HIS A 834 12.91 5.50 -24.67
N PRO A 835 13.01 4.47 -23.79
CA PRO A 835 13.73 4.59 -22.53
C PRO A 835 15.21 4.89 -22.76
N ALA A 836 15.80 5.62 -21.81
CA ALA A 836 17.26 5.74 -21.76
C ALA A 836 17.87 4.40 -21.33
N THR A 837 19.08 4.09 -21.76
CA THR A 837 19.73 2.80 -21.46
C THR A 837 19.70 2.43 -19.96
N PRO A 838 20.01 3.35 -19.01
CA PRO A 838 19.89 3.01 -17.59
C PRO A 838 18.45 2.69 -17.14
N THR A 839 17.47 3.41 -17.67
CA THR A 839 16.05 3.14 -17.40
C THR A 839 15.61 1.81 -18.00
N PHE A 840 16.09 1.49 -19.20
CA PHE A 840 15.84 0.20 -19.85
C PHE A 840 16.38 -0.94 -18.99
N LEU A 841 17.64 -0.86 -18.55
CA LEU A 841 18.24 -1.86 -17.68
C LEU A 841 17.43 -2.02 -16.40
N GLN A 842 17.05 -0.92 -15.74
CA GLN A 842 16.21 -0.98 -14.54
C GLN A 842 14.85 -1.67 -14.78
N LEU A 843 14.17 -1.33 -15.87
CA LEU A 843 12.90 -1.95 -16.23
C LEU A 843 13.06 -3.43 -16.58
N TYR A 844 14.15 -3.79 -17.26
CA TYR A 844 14.52 -5.18 -17.51
C TYR A 844 14.67 -5.93 -16.18
N LYS A 845 15.46 -5.42 -15.23
CA LYS A 845 15.64 -6.06 -13.90
C LYS A 845 14.30 -6.34 -13.22
N MET A 846 13.41 -5.35 -13.24
CA MET A 846 12.09 -5.47 -12.60
C MET A 846 11.21 -6.52 -13.31
N LEU A 847 11.26 -6.58 -14.64
CA LEU A 847 10.41 -7.47 -15.43
C LEU A 847 10.94 -8.91 -15.49
N SER A 848 12.25 -9.12 -15.50
CA SER A 848 12.88 -10.45 -15.48
C SER A 848 12.56 -11.19 -14.18
N VAL A 849 12.60 -10.48 -13.05
CA VAL A 849 12.26 -11.04 -11.74
C VAL A 849 10.74 -11.21 -11.64
N TYR A 850 9.95 -10.25 -12.13
CA TYR A 850 8.49 -10.35 -12.13
C TYR A 850 7.99 -11.61 -12.85
N SER A 851 8.56 -11.99 -13.98
CA SER A 851 8.08 -13.16 -14.74
C SER A 851 8.27 -14.48 -13.99
N VAL A 852 9.34 -14.61 -13.20
CA VAL A 852 9.60 -15.79 -12.36
C VAL A 852 8.71 -15.79 -11.11
N LEU A 853 8.52 -14.62 -10.48
CA LEU A 853 7.75 -14.47 -9.24
C LEU A 853 6.23 -14.48 -9.43
N LYS A 854 5.77 -14.22 -10.66
CA LYS A 854 4.35 -14.15 -10.96
C LYS A 854 3.73 -15.54 -10.75
N PRO A 855 2.67 -15.66 -9.94
CA PRO A 855 1.97 -16.93 -9.78
C PRO A 855 1.37 -17.38 -11.12
N PRO A 856 1.27 -18.70 -11.38
CA PRO A 856 0.67 -19.21 -12.59
C PRO A 856 -0.73 -18.60 -12.77
N LYS A 857 -0.99 -18.06 -13.96
CA LYS A 857 -2.36 -17.66 -14.33
C LYS A 857 -3.14 -18.97 -14.46
N THR A 858 -3.89 -19.35 -13.43
CA THR A 858 -4.91 -20.43 -13.44
C THR A 858 -4.67 -21.46 -14.54
N GLY A 859 -3.95 -22.54 -14.23
CA GLY A 859 -3.76 -23.62 -15.18
C GLY A 859 -5.13 -24.09 -15.70
N ASN A 860 -5.23 -24.35 -16.99
CA ASN A 860 -6.34 -25.12 -17.57
C ASN A 860 -6.23 -26.60 -17.16
N CYS A 861 -6.10 -26.85 -15.86
CA CYS A 861 -6.43 -28.13 -15.26
C CYS A 861 -7.77 -27.91 -14.59
N ILE A 862 -8.71 -28.79 -14.95
CA ILE A 862 -10.04 -28.89 -14.37
C ILE A 862 -9.92 -28.77 -12.84
N ILE A 863 -10.89 -28.06 -12.26
CA ILE A 863 -11.10 -27.88 -10.83
C ILE A 863 -11.33 -29.26 -10.21
N GLU A 864 -10.26 -30.00 -9.92
CA GLU A 864 -10.36 -31.26 -9.15
C GLU A 864 -9.34 -31.39 -8.03
N ASN A 865 -8.27 -30.58 -7.97
CA ASN A 865 -7.35 -30.62 -6.84
C ASN A 865 -7.31 -29.30 -6.07
N ASN A 866 -7.72 -29.37 -4.80
CA ASN A 866 -7.65 -28.34 -3.76
C ASN A 866 -6.19 -27.99 -3.38
N GLU A 867 -5.27 -27.86 -4.34
CA GLU A 867 -3.92 -27.39 -4.05
C GLU A 867 -3.84 -25.88 -4.26
N PRO A 868 -3.49 -25.10 -3.22
CA PRO A 868 -3.37 -23.66 -3.34
C PRO A 868 -2.25 -23.36 -4.34
N SER A 869 -2.51 -22.40 -5.23
CA SER A 869 -1.47 -21.80 -6.08
C SER A 869 -0.48 -21.05 -5.20
N GLN A 870 0.47 -21.80 -4.63
CA GLN A 870 1.60 -21.25 -3.91
C GLN A 870 2.44 -20.41 -4.88
N SER A 871 2.98 -19.30 -4.39
CA SER A 871 4.00 -18.55 -5.13
C SER A 871 5.18 -19.49 -5.39
N LEU A 872 5.53 -19.70 -6.66
CA LEU A 872 6.57 -20.65 -7.10
C LEU A 872 7.95 -20.38 -6.45
N ILE A 873 8.19 -19.14 -5.99
CA ILE A 873 9.40 -18.74 -5.27
C ILE A 873 9.00 -17.88 -4.06
N SER A 874 9.57 -18.19 -2.89
CA SER A 874 9.36 -17.43 -1.65
C SER A 874 10.28 -16.20 -1.57
N LEU A 875 9.86 -15.18 -0.80
CA LEU A 875 10.74 -14.04 -0.52
C LEU A 875 11.99 -14.42 0.27
N ASP A 876 11.94 -15.49 1.05
CA ASP A 876 13.11 -16.01 1.75
C ASP A 876 14.13 -16.60 0.78
N SER A 877 13.69 -17.30 -0.27
CA SER A 877 14.58 -17.76 -1.34
C SER A 877 15.29 -16.58 -2.00
N ILE A 878 14.56 -15.49 -2.30
CA ILE A 878 15.14 -14.26 -2.86
C ILE A 878 16.12 -13.63 -1.86
N LYS A 879 15.74 -13.51 -0.58
CA LYS A 879 16.62 -12.93 0.43
C LYS A 879 17.87 -13.76 0.63
N ASN A 880 17.79 -15.09 0.62
CA ASN A 880 18.94 -15.97 0.81
C ASN A 880 19.90 -15.88 -0.38
N ILE A 881 19.38 -15.91 -1.61
CA ILE A 881 20.19 -15.80 -2.83
C ILE A 881 20.82 -14.40 -2.99
N TYR A 882 20.06 -13.34 -2.69
CA TYR A 882 20.52 -11.97 -2.89
C TYR A 882 21.24 -11.36 -1.68
N LYS A 883 21.07 -11.87 -0.44
CA LYS A 883 21.88 -11.45 0.71
C LYS A 883 23.28 -12.05 0.60
N ASN A 884 24.22 -11.28 0.06
CA ASN A 884 25.63 -11.53 0.34
C ASN A 884 26.00 -10.81 1.65
N PRO A 885 26.40 -11.54 2.71
CA PRO A 885 27.06 -10.93 3.86
C PRO A 885 28.43 -10.31 3.48
N GLU A 886 28.99 -10.68 2.31
CA GLU A 886 30.33 -10.27 1.86
C GLU A 886 30.38 -9.02 0.96
N LYS A 887 29.25 -8.43 0.55
CA LYS A 887 29.28 -7.19 -0.23
C LYS A 887 29.70 -6.04 0.69
N LYS A 888 31.01 -5.85 0.86
CA LYS A 888 31.59 -4.71 1.57
C LYS A 888 31.00 -3.44 1.00
N SER A 889 30.49 -2.56 1.87
CA SER A 889 30.00 -1.29 1.39
C SER A 889 31.17 -0.50 0.77
N VAL A 890 30.94 0.30 -0.27
CA VAL A 890 32.00 1.18 -0.81
C VAL A 890 32.63 2.05 0.28
N LEU A 891 31.85 2.36 1.32
CA LEU A 891 32.36 3.02 2.52
C LEU A 891 33.41 2.15 3.25
N GLU A 892 33.17 0.85 3.44
CA GLU A 892 34.14 -0.11 4.00
C GLU A 892 35.37 -0.31 3.11
N THR A 893 35.21 -0.33 1.78
CA THR A 893 36.36 -0.42 0.86
C THR A 893 37.23 0.83 0.93
N ILE A 894 36.63 2.01 0.94
CA ILE A 894 37.34 3.29 1.11
C ILE A 894 38.05 3.32 2.45
N ARG A 895 37.37 2.89 3.52
CA ARG A 895 37.94 2.77 4.87
C ARG A 895 39.18 1.88 4.91
N GLN A 896 39.08 0.65 4.40
CA GLN A 896 40.22 -0.28 4.32
C GLN A 896 41.41 0.27 3.53
N LYS A 897 41.15 1.05 2.48
CA LYS A 897 42.21 1.73 1.71
C LYS A 897 42.81 2.94 2.47
N LEU A 898 42.06 3.54 3.39
CA LEU A 898 42.49 4.67 4.22
C LEU A 898 43.23 4.25 5.51
N ASP A 899 43.01 3.02 5.99
CA ASP A 899 43.60 2.50 7.24
C ASP A 899 45.13 2.60 7.28
N PHE A 900 45.81 2.63 6.12
CA PHE A 900 47.27 2.75 6.00
C PHE A 900 47.77 4.17 5.64
N ALA A 901 46.89 5.13 5.37
CA ALA A 901 47.22 6.45 4.80
C ALA A 901 46.86 7.65 5.68
N ILE A 902 46.24 7.43 6.84
CA ILE A 902 45.84 8.48 7.79
C ILE A 902 46.91 8.64 8.88
N GLU A 903 47.57 9.79 8.90
CA GLU A 903 48.56 10.16 9.92
C GLU A 903 47.97 11.10 10.98
N GLN A 904 48.63 11.19 12.14
CA GLN A 904 48.20 12.00 13.29
C GLN A 904 48.99 13.31 13.33
N ASP A 905 48.42 14.40 12.79
CA ASP A 905 48.90 15.77 12.97
C ASP A 905 47.78 16.79 12.67
N ASP A 906 47.97 18.05 13.08
CA ASP A 906 47.11 19.16 12.67
C ASP A 906 47.05 19.23 11.14
N TRP A 907 45.94 19.72 10.55
CA TRP A 907 45.84 19.86 9.09
C TRP A 907 46.94 20.81 8.57
N THR A 908 48.09 20.28 8.17
CA THR A 908 49.16 21.01 7.49
C THR A 908 49.28 20.43 6.09
N ILE A 909 48.83 21.19 5.10
CA ILE A 909 49.22 20.96 3.70
C ILE A 909 50.37 21.92 3.46
N ASP A 910 51.59 21.40 3.51
CA ASP A 910 52.71 22.03 2.82
C ASP A 910 52.58 21.74 1.32
N ASP A 911 52.84 22.78 0.53
CA ASP A 911 52.81 22.86 -0.94
C ASP A 911 51.43 22.97 -1.63
N VAL A 912 50.89 24.20 -1.66
CA VAL A 912 50.56 24.87 -2.94
C VAL A 912 50.91 26.35 -2.84
N VAL A 913 52.06 26.68 -3.45
CA VAL A 913 52.43 27.94 -4.10
C VAL A 913 51.57 29.15 -3.70
N GLU A 914 52.17 30.06 -2.92
CA GLU A 914 51.81 31.48 -3.00
C GLU A 914 51.94 31.90 -4.47
N ASN A 915 50.84 31.89 -5.21
CA ASN A 915 50.79 32.59 -6.48
C ASN A 915 50.89 34.07 -6.15
N SER A 916 52.14 34.54 -6.17
CA SER A 916 52.59 35.90 -6.28
C SER A 916 51.55 36.81 -6.92
N ASP A 917 51.21 37.86 -6.17
CA ASP A 917 51.07 39.23 -6.66
C ASP A 917 50.48 39.38 -8.06
N HIS A 918 49.14 39.40 -8.16
CA HIS A 918 48.48 40.35 -9.05
C HIS A 918 47.08 40.69 -8.53
N ASP A 919 46.85 41.99 -8.35
CA ASP A 919 45.58 42.62 -8.06
C ASP A 919 44.38 41.98 -8.79
N SER A 920 43.54 41.28 -8.04
CA SER A 920 42.08 41.46 -8.14
C SER A 920 41.42 40.96 -6.85
N PHE A 921 40.57 41.79 -6.25
CA PHE A 921 39.85 41.56 -4.99
C PHE A 921 38.81 40.40 -5.03
N LEU A 922 38.92 39.48 -6.00
CA LEU A 922 37.92 38.49 -6.35
C LEU A 922 38.56 37.11 -6.50
N ALA A 923 38.17 36.16 -5.65
CA ALA A 923 38.48 34.76 -5.88
C ALA A 923 37.82 34.25 -7.18
N PRO A 924 38.41 33.24 -7.86
CA PRO A 924 37.78 32.56 -8.97
C PRO A 924 36.35 32.14 -8.65
N VAL A 925 35.45 32.30 -9.62
CA VAL A 925 34.03 31.94 -9.47
C VAL A 925 33.88 30.46 -9.10
N VAL A 926 34.76 29.61 -9.64
CA VAL A 926 34.79 28.16 -9.37
C VAL A 926 35.02 27.90 -7.87
N ASP A 927 36.03 28.54 -7.28
CA ASP A 927 36.36 28.37 -5.85
C ASP A 927 35.24 28.89 -4.95
N CYS A 928 34.60 30.00 -5.32
CA CYS A 928 33.43 30.50 -4.61
C CYS A 928 32.26 29.51 -4.62
N VAL A 929 32.11 28.75 -5.72
CA VAL A 929 31.09 27.70 -5.85
C VAL A 929 31.48 26.46 -5.05
N ILE A 930 32.74 26.01 -5.12
CA ILE A 930 33.25 24.89 -4.33
C ILE A 930 33.08 25.19 -2.84
N TYR A 931 33.39 26.41 -2.39
CA TYR A 931 33.23 26.84 -1.00
C TYR A 931 31.78 26.74 -0.53
N TYR A 932 30.83 27.24 -1.35
CA TYR A 932 29.39 27.13 -1.08
C TYR A 932 28.91 25.67 -0.97
N VAL A 933 29.38 24.82 -1.88
CA VAL A 933 29.06 23.38 -1.90
C VAL A 933 29.68 22.66 -0.70
N THR A 934 30.90 23.01 -0.32
CA THR A 934 31.59 22.47 0.85
C THR A 934 30.85 22.81 2.14
N GLY A 935 30.28 24.02 2.25
CA GLY A 935 29.39 24.37 3.36
C GLY A 935 28.15 23.46 3.49
N TYR A 936 27.61 22.99 2.35
CA TYR A 936 26.54 21.98 2.35
C TYR A 936 27.05 20.59 2.78
N LEU A 937 28.23 20.18 2.34
CA LEU A 937 28.87 18.93 2.79
C LEU A 937 29.09 18.94 4.31
N CYS A 938 29.63 20.04 4.86
CA CYS A 938 29.82 20.23 6.30
C CYS A 938 28.52 19.96 7.07
N LYS A 939 27.40 20.49 6.58
CA LYS A 939 26.07 20.27 7.18
C LYS A 939 25.67 18.80 7.20
N GLN A 940 26.08 18.02 6.21
CA GLN A 940 25.75 16.59 6.13
C GLN A 940 26.65 15.77 7.06
N VAL A 941 27.95 16.04 7.09
CA VAL A 941 28.90 15.37 7.97
C VAL A 941 28.53 15.58 9.44
N LEU A 942 28.17 16.82 9.82
CA LEU A 942 27.75 17.17 11.17
C LEU A 942 26.43 16.51 11.64
N ARG A 943 25.66 15.88 10.75
CA ARG A 943 24.50 15.07 11.16
C ARG A 943 24.90 13.73 11.75
N TYR A 944 26.10 13.25 11.45
CA TYR A 944 26.59 11.92 11.82
C TYR A 944 27.61 11.93 12.95
N SER A 945 28.40 13.02 13.11
CA SER A 945 29.34 13.17 14.22
C SER A 945 28.94 14.30 15.16
N LYS A 946 28.93 14.01 16.47
CA LYS A 946 28.75 14.99 17.56
C LYS A 946 30.08 15.40 18.20
N CYS A 947 31.20 14.86 17.72
CA CYS A 947 32.52 15.12 18.29
C CYS A 947 32.91 16.60 18.11
N ALA A 948 33.36 17.23 19.19
CA ALA A 948 33.77 18.63 19.19
C ALA A 948 35.01 18.87 18.31
N VAL A 949 35.96 17.94 18.32
CA VAL A 949 37.20 17.98 17.50
C VAL A 949 36.87 17.86 16.02
N CYS A 950 36.00 16.92 15.62
CA CYS A 950 35.53 16.85 14.23
C CYS A 950 34.81 18.14 13.82
N ARG A 951 34.04 18.75 14.73
CA ARG A 951 33.27 19.96 14.43
C ARG A 951 34.17 21.16 14.16
N SER A 952 35.22 21.37 14.97
CA SER A 952 36.20 22.45 14.75
C SER A 952 37.09 22.20 13.53
N ALA A 953 37.40 20.94 13.22
CA ALA A 953 38.14 20.56 12.02
C ALA A 953 37.36 20.82 10.72
N ILE A 954 36.02 20.76 10.76
CA ILE A 954 35.17 20.93 9.58
C ILE A 954 34.65 22.37 9.42
N ILE A 955 34.42 23.11 10.51
CA ILE A 955 33.73 24.43 10.49
C ILE A 955 34.47 25.44 11.38
N ARG A 956 34.56 26.70 10.92
CA ARG A 956 35.28 27.78 11.62
C ARG A 956 34.37 28.80 12.33
N SER A 957 33.29 29.30 11.70
CA SER A 957 32.39 30.34 12.24
C SER A 957 31.08 30.48 11.43
N ASN A 958 30.16 31.37 11.82
CA ASN A 958 28.91 31.65 11.08
C ASN A 958 29.08 32.63 9.89
N VAL A 959 30.22 33.33 9.78
CA VAL A 959 30.54 34.28 8.69
C VAL A 959 32.05 34.23 8.42
N SER A 960 32.45 34.19 7.15
CA SER A 960 33.84 34.30 6.69
C SER A 960 34.03 35.53 5.81
N PHE A 961 35.15 36.24 5.98
CA PHE A 961 35.53 37.41 5.17
C PHE A 961 36.46 37.05 4.00
N GLU A 962 36.78 35.76 3.82
CA GLU A 962 37.61 35.29 2.72
C GLU A 962 36.92 35.57 1.36
N PRO A 963 37.67 35.95 0.31
CA PRO A 963 37.10 36.22 -1.01
C PRO A 963 36.25 35.06 -1.58
N VAL A 964 36.65 33.81 -1.31
CA VAL A 964 35.91 32.59 -1.69
C VAL A 964 34.54 32.46 -1.00
N ALA A 965 34.33 33.09 0.16
CA ALA A 965 33.08 33.03 0.91
C ALA A 965 32.00 33.97 0.35
N ARG A 966 32.33 34.85 -0.60
CA ARG A 966 31.45 35.90 -1.15
C ARG A 966 30.09 35.37 -1.59
N LEU A 967 30.05 34.26 -2.35
CA LEU A 967 28.80 33.65 -2.83
C LEU A 967 27.93 33.14 -1.67
N THR A 968 28.55 32.52 -0.67
CA THR A 968 27.86 31.99 0.52
C THR A 968 27.28 33.12 1.34
N ASN A 969 28.05 34.20 1.56
CA ASN A 969 27.59 35.38 2.27
C ASN A 969 26.39 36.04 1.57
N MET A 970 26.44 36.19 0.24
CA MET A 970 25.32 36.76 -0.54
C MET A 970 24.05 35.90 -0.50
N LYS A 971 24.17 34.57 -0.43
CA LYS A 971 23.03 33.65 -0.38
C LYS A 971 22.54 33.36 1.03
N SER A 972 23.36 33.63 2.05
CA SER A 972 23.05 33.31 3.44
C SER A 972 22.03 34.28 4.01
N ARG A 973 21.06 33.76 4.77
CA ARG A 973 20.21 34.55 5.68
C ARG A 973 20.69 34.42 7.14
N GLY A 974 21.97 34.11 7.34
CA GLY A 974 22.58 33.87 8.65
C GLY A 974 22.66 32.41 9.11
N PHE A 975 22.34 31.43 8.24
CA PHE A 975 22.25 30.01 8.61
C PHE A 975 23.09 29.05 7.72
N LEU A 976 23.82 29.58 6.74
CA LEU A 976 24.75 28.78 5.94
C LEU A 976 26.06 28.58 6.71
N LEU A 977 26.67 27.41 6.53
CA LEU A 977 27.89 27.03 7.23
C LEU A 977 29.12 27.41 6.40
N HIS A 978 30.16 27.87 7.09
CA HIS A 978 31.46 28.19 6.50
C HIS A 978 32.47 27.09 6.84
N PRO A 979 33.01 26.38 5.83
CA PRO A 979 34.00 25.35 6.06
C PRO A 979 35.29 25.90 6.68
N ASN A 980 36.00 25.05 7.40
CA ASN A 980 37.40 25.29 7.77
C ASN A 980 38.27 25.36 6.49
N LYS A 981 39.31 26.21 6.48
CA LYS A 981 40.23 26.41 5.35
C LYS A 981 40.83 25.09 4.87
N TYR A 982 41.25 24.23 5.79
CA TYR A 982 41.91 22.96 5.45
C TYR A 982 40.94 21.94 4.87
N PHE A 983 39.75 21.81 5.48
CA PHE A 983 38.69 20.97 4.93
C PHE A 983 38.22 21.47 3.56
N PHE A 984 38.21 22.79 3.32
CA PHE A 984 37.94 23.35 2.00
C PHE A 984 39.02 22.96 0.99
N ASN A 985 40.31 23.15 1.31
CA ASN A 985 41.42 22.78 0.43
C ASN A 985 41.42 21.28 0.08
N PHE A 986 41.09 20.42 1.05
CA PHE A 986 40.88 18.98 0.82
C PHE A 986 39.82 18.70 -0.25
N ILE A 987 38.68 19.39 -0.16
CA ILE A 987 37.60 19.24 -1.13
C ILE A 987 37.98 19.83 -2.49
N CYS A 988 38.75 20.92 -2.54
CA CYS A 988 39.29 21.45 -3.79
C CYS A 988 40.16 20.40 -4.50
N LYS A 989 41.05 19.72 -3.78
CA LYS A 989 41.87 18.64 -4.33
C LYS A 989 41.04 17.48 -4.89
N ILE A 990 39.98 17.08 -4.18
CA ILE A 990 39.04 16.08 -4.70
C ILE A 990 38.31 16.60 -5.95
N GLU A 991 37.95 17.89 -6.01
CA GLU A 991 37.34 18.48 -7.20
C GLU A 991 38.30 18.50 -8.39
N ASP A 992 39.59 18.76 -8.19
CA ASP A 992 40.60 18.74 -9.25
C ASP A 992 40.77 17.33 -9.81
N LEU A 993 40.91 16.33 -8.94
CA LEU A 993 40.93 14.92 -9.32
C LEU A 993 39.61 14.49 -9.99
N PHE A 994 38.47 14.99 -9.51
CA PHE A 994 37.19 14.76 -10.15
C PHE A 994 37.14 15.38 -11.54
N CYS A 995 37.63 16.59 -11.74
CA CYS A 995 37.69 17.24 -13.05
C CYS A 995 38.56 16.43 -14.02
N LYS A 996 39.69 15.89 -13.56
CA LYS A 996 40.57 15.01 -14.33
C LYS A 996 39.86 13.72 -14.77
N TYR A 997 39.11 13.07 -13.87
CA TYR A 997 38.55 11.74 -14.11
C TYR A 997 37.04 11.69 -14.41
N CYS A 998 36.32 12.82 -14.41
CA CYS A 998 34.83 12.86 -14.44
C CYS A 998 34.17 12.11 -15.63
N MET A 999 34.89 11.96 -16.73
CA MET A 999 34.43 11.29 -17.97
C MET A 999 34.73 9.78 -18.01
N MET A 1000 35.49 9.26 -17.04
CA MET A 1000 35.85 7.84 -16.96
C MET A 1000 34.76 7.03 -16.26
N ALA A 1001 34.71 5.71 -16.48
CA ALA A 1001 33.71 4.85 -15.86
C ALA A 1001 33.96 4.64 -14.35
N ASP A 1002 35.23 4.48 -13.97
CA ASP A 1002 35.69 4.15 -12.62
C ASP A 1002 36.22 5.38 -11.86
N VAL A 1003 35.51 6.51 -11.98
CA VAL A 1003 35.92 7.81 -11.42
C VAL A 1003 36.33 7.72 -9.96
N CYS A 1004 35.56 7.02 -9.13
CA CYS A 1004 35.84 6.93 -7.70
C CYS A 1004 37.14 6.18 -7.41
N GLU A 1005 37.40 5.07 -8.10
CA GLU A 1005 38.62 4.27 -7.88
C GLU A 1005 39.87 5.04 -8.33
N LEU A 1006 39.80 5.74 -9.46
CA LEU A 1006 40.91 6.57 -9.97
C LEU A 1006 41.21 7.76 -9.05
N ILE A 1007 40.17 8.42 -8.52
CA ILE A 1007 40.36 9.50 -7.53
C ILE A 1007 41.02 8.94 -6.27
N LEU A 1008 40.57 7.77 -5.77
CA LEU A 1008 41.14 7.17 -4.57
C LEU A 1008 42.60 6.75 -4.77
N ALA A 1009 42.93 6.14 -5.91
CA ALA A 1009 44.30 5.75 -6.24
C ALA A 1009 45.23 6.98 -6.27
N ASP A 1010 44.88 8.02 -7.04
CA ASP A 1010 45.69 9.25 -7.13
C ASP A 1010 45.78 9.98 -5.77
N LEU A 1011 44.71 9.97 -4.97
CA LEU A 1011 44.68 10.63 -3.68
C LEU A 1011 45.63 9.95 -2.68
N LEU A 1012 45.68 8.62 -2.70
CA LEU A 1012 46.49 7.78 -1.81
C LEU A 1012 47.96 7.65 -2.25
N GLU A 1013 48.24 7.60 -3.56
CA GLU A 1013 49.61 7.49 -4.07
C GLU A 1013 50.41 8.79 -3.89
N ASN A 1014 49.74 9.94 -3.91
CA ASN A 1014 50.43 11.24 -3.94
C ASN A 1014 50.39 12.00 -2.60
N ASN A 1015 49.63 11.55 -1.57
CA ASN A 1015 49.44 12.35 -0.34
C ASN A 1015 49.19 11.53 0.92
N THR A 1016 49.76 11.97 2.03
CA THR A 1016 49.32 11.60 3.39
C THR A 1016 48.09 12.43 3.80
N LEU A 1017 47.09 11.77 4.42
CA LEU A 1017 45.83 12.41 4.81
C LEU A 1017 45.82 12.69 6.32
N TYR A 1018 45.91 13.97 6.71
CA TYR A 1018 45.88 14.37 8.11
C TYR A 1018 44.46 14.72 8.59
N PHE A 1019 44.05 14.21 9.75
CA PHE A 1019 42.79 14.61 10.39
C PHE A 1019 42.91 14.65 11.93
N PRO A 1020 42.54 15.76 12.59
CA PRO A 1020 42.79 15.99 14.03
C PRO A 1020 42.09 15.04 15.01
N CYS A 1021 41.13 14.23 14.56
CA CYS A 1021 40.35 13.36 15.45
C CYS A 1021 40.63 11.90 15.16
N PHE A 1022 41.38 11.25 16.04
CA PHE A 1022 41.74 9.83 15.97
C PHE A 1022 40.52 8.88 15.87
N GLU A 1023 39.54 9.03 16.76
CA GLU A 1023 38.40 8.11 16.86
C GLU A 1023 37.49 8.08 15.61
N HIS A 1024 37.46 9.17 14.84
CA HIS A 1024 36.48 9.36 13.77
C HIS A 1024 37.10 9.75 12.41
N SER A 1025 38.43 9.86 12.30
CA SER A 1025 39.14 10.29 11.08
C SER A 1025 38.73 9.46 9.86
N GLU A 1026 38.86 8.14 9.99
CA GLU A 1026 38.52 7.15 8.97
C GLU A 1026 37.05 7.27 8.55
N GLN A 1027 36.13 7.37 9.51
CA GLN A 1027 34.69 7.50 9.25
C GLN A 1027 34.33 8.84 8.59
N VAL A 1028 34.92 9.94 9.03
CA VAL A 1028 34.61 11.30 8.55
C VAL A 1028 35.18 11.53 7.15
N ILE A 1029 36.44 11.15 6.93
CA ILE A 1029 37.10 11.28 5.62
C ILE A 1029 36.42 10.37 4.59
N SER A 1030 36.23 9.09 4.89
CA SER A 1030 35.57 8.14 3.98
C SER A 1030 34.16 8.60 3.60
N PHE A 1031 33.39 9.11 4.57
CA PHE A 1031 32.06 9.68 4.30
C PHE A 1031 32.14 10.94 3.45
N SER A 1032 33.10 11.83 3.72
CA SER A 1032 33.25 13.10 2.99
C SER A 1032 33.61 12.87 1.53
N ILE A 1033 34.59 12.00 1.26
CA ILE A 1033 34.98 11.58 -0.10
C ILE A 1033 33.78 10.98 -0.82
N ARG A 1034 33.15 9.95 -0.22
CA ARG A 1034 32.00 9.27 -0.82
C ARG A 1034 30.84 10.23 -1.12
N TYR A 1035 30.51 11.11 -0.19
CA TYR A 1035 29.39 12.04 -0.36
C TYR A 1035 29.67 13.07 -1.44
N TYR A 1036 30.88 13.66 -1.42
CA TYR A 1036 31.27 14.69 -2.37
C TYR A 1036 31.32 14.15 -3.80
N ILE A 1037 32.02 13.04 -4.04
CA ILE A 1037 32.12 12.39 -5.35
C ILE A 1037 30.72 12.04 -5.87
N ASN A 1038 29.87 11.39 -5.06
CA ASN A 1038 28.52 11.02 -5.49
C ASN A 1038 27.68 12.24 -5.89
N MET A 1039 27.73 13.30 -5.08
CA MET A 1039 27.04 14.56 -5.38
C MET A 1039 27.54 15.17 -6.70
N ARG A 1040 28.86 15.23 -6.91
CA ARG A 1040 29.46 15.77 -8.13
C ARG A 1040 29.16 14.93 -9.36
N MET A 1041 29.28 13.60 -9.29
CA MET A 1041 28.88 12.68 -10.37
C MET A 1041 27.41 12.88 -10.76
N ARG A 1042 26.50 13.07 -9.78
CA ARG A 1042 25.07 13.33 -10.05
C ARG A 1042 24.86 14.66 -10.76
N GLN A 1043 25.51 15.72 -10.30
CA GLN A 1043 25.43 17.04 -10.94
C GLN A 1043 25.99 17.00 -12.36
N PHE A 1044 27.14 16.35 -12.55
CA PHE A 1044 27.82 16.20 -13.83
C PHE A 1044 26.98 15.39 -14.83
N SER A 1045 26.54 14.19 -14.45
CA SER A 1045 25.66 13.36 -15.30
C SER A 1045 24.35 14.06 -15.63
N TYR A 1046 23.76 14.83 -14.71
CA TYR A 1046 22.57 15.62 -14.99
C TYR A 1046 22.82 16.68 -16.07
N LYS A 1047 23.91 17.44 -15.95
CA LYS A 1047 24.29 18.48 -16.92
C LYS A 1047 24.60 17.86 -18.29
N HIS A 1048 25.43 16.83 -18.32
CA HIS A 1048 25.79 16.09 -19.53
C HIS A 1048 24.55 15.52 -20.25
N ASN A 1049 23.65 14.86 -19.51
CA ASN A 1049 22.41 14.34 -20.09
C ASN A 1049 21.48 15.46 -20.60
N SER A 1050 21.51 16.66 -20.00
CA SER A 1050 20.72 17.79 -20.47
C SER A 1050 21.20 18.31 -21.83
N GLU A 1051 22.51 18.35 -22.04
CA GLU A 1051 23.13 18.69 -23.32
C GLU A 1051 22.80 17.61 -24.36
N VAL A 1052 23.03 16.33 -24.04
CA VAL A 1052 22.73 15.18 -24.90
C VAL A 1052 21.23 15.06 -25.23
N LYS A 1053 20.32 15.55 -24.38
CA LYS A 1053 18.88 15.57 -24.68
C LYS A 1053 18.56 16.38 -25.92
N LYS A 1054 19.29 17.48 -26.19
CA LYS A 1054 19.10 18.27 -27.41
C LYS A 1054 19.45 17.44 -28.64
N ASP A 1055 20.57 16.73 -28.59
CA ASP A 1055 21.03 15.83 -29.66
C ASP A 1055 20.12 14.62 -29.82
N ASN A 1056 19.63 14.04 -28.72
CA ASN A 1056 18.67 12.95 -28.76
C ASN A 1056 17.31 13.41 -29.32
N MET A 1057 16.92 14.67 -29.11
CA MET A 1057 15.71 15.23 -29.73
C MET A 1057 15.90 15.46 -31.22
N THR A 1058 17.06 15.97 -31.65
CA THR A 1058 17.38 16.11 -33.08
C THR A 1058 17.51 14.73 -33.73
N LYS A 1059 18.21 13.76 -33.13
CA LYS A 1059 18.24 12.35 -33.55
C LYS A 1059 16.84 11.72 -33.57
N LYS A 1060 15.95 12.00 -32.60
CA LYS A 1060 14.57 11.48 -32.60
C LYS A 1060 13.70 12.13 -33.67
N LYS A 1061 13.89 13.42 -33.95
CA LYS A 1061 13.25 14.11 -35.08
C LYS A 1061 13.80 13.58 -36.39
N ALA A 1062 15.11 13.53 -36.55
CA ALA A 1062 15.82 12.93 -37.66
C ALA A 1062 15.37 11.50 -37.85
N ALA A 1063 15.43 10.58 -36.89
CA ALA A 1063 14.93 9.20 -37.03
C ALA A 1063 13.41 9.08 -37.32
N LYS A 1064 12.60 10.10 -37.00
CA LYS A 1064 11.21 10.19 -37.49
C LYS A 1064 11.14 10.60 -38.97
N PHE A 1065 12.16 11.30 -39.48
CA PHE A 1065 12.34 11.75 -40.87
C PHE A 1065 13.38 10.95 -41.69
N THR A 1066 14.19 10.10 -41.07
CA THR A 1066 15.29 9.28 -41.60
C THR A 1066 15.22 7.88 -40.97
N LYS A 1067 14.03 7.31 -41.08
CA LYS A 1067 13.85 5.93 -41.55
C LYS A 1067 12.97 5.99 -42.81
N THR A 1068 13.31 6.93 -43.72
CA THR A 1068 12.83 6.91 -45.11
C THR A 1068 13.51 5.79 -45.85
#